data_AF-A0A958ATW5-F1
#
_entry.id   AF-A0A958ATW5-F1
#
_cell.length_a   1.000
_cell.length_b   1.000
_cell.length_c   1.000
_cell.angle_alpha   90.00
_cell.angle_beta   90.00
_cell.angle_gamma   90.00
#
_symmetry.space_group_name_H-M   'P 1'
#
loop_
_entity.id
_entity.type
_entity.pdbx_description
1 polymer ?
#
loop_
_entity_poly.entity_id
_entity_poly.type
_entity_poly.pdbx_seq_one_letter_code
_entity_poly.pdbx_strand_id
1 'polypeptide(L)'
;MRRILGLAVMGLGVMVLFLPIFFGEWIIALLGVFVIVAGVFQFVETLRSTDETISFLSYAAGIVTVLLGLILFISPNFVLSGLLIAVTLFFLIDGAIKIFGAFKLTGSERWWDLFNGVFAIALGLLLWFLVSANLGLAAIGIILGLRLLAQGWTMFFVPEKAAVDQILEPDSRYHPDTRLGLEPSDTIKEMQDPILQKEEIVTGQNIFWCVTLIIILFAIHLFRVNGEWSLLGLITPFSATVGDVALAFLIAIALLLPIRLLWRAASRPIERVAWNRFDHLHANAIEPTPVELAFKFWLERRMTFAIAINKIRSSLTYAFWRVLRIGLPLTAVIVAINSIWGFSWYFNSENWASAVWQEITKERVDVWRAAMTEDVEQDALAKGIAPDKIFAIEPEGVNDTGDFSFIVIGDTGEGDPSQMVLRDQIIAANNREDVKFLILSSDVIYPDGKMRDYEPNFYLPFKGFEKPLYAIPGNHDWFDANEGFNANFLERDAAIISLQARLSEDFADIVSANEHFEEITDEAQRLRDFYGIKNGRQRAPFFEMHTAGFSLVAVDTGILRRLDDKEKAWFDAALGRAGDNFKMVIIGHPLYAAGLQQSATDPDFNAIHEIMRRHNVDISMGGDTHDFEFYREYYTVEGNENQMLHFVNGGGGAYLSIGTTLAYPEDHATEDYAFYPRTDELNTKMATQTPLWKKPFLIWLNWFNGYPVTPETLSGVFDFNQAPYFQSFMEVKVERSQNKVRLLLYGVNGQLRWRDLQIGGQVKPADQSDDDFVKFVVPLR
;
A
#
# COMPACT_ATOMS: atom_id res chain seq x y z
N MET A 1 -1.49 22.33 -32.68
CA MET A 1 -1.45 21.18 -31.74
C MET A 1 -2.35 21.38 -30.52
N ARG A 2 -2.44 22.60 -29.97
CA ARG A 2 -3.28 22.95 -28.80
C ARG A 2 -4.76 22.58 -28.94
N ARG A 3 -5.37 22.80 -30.12
CA ARG A 3 -6.78 22.43 -30.39
C ARG A 3 -7.05 20.92 -30.35
N ILE A 4 -6.10 20.09 -30.80
CA ILE A 4 -6.20 18.63 -30.75
C ILE A 4 -6.15 18.16 -29.30
N LEU A 5 -5.25 18.74 -28.49
CA LEU A 5 -5.23 18.52 -27.04
C LEU A 5 -6.54 18.99 -26.37
N GLY A 6 -7.08 20.14 -26.75
CA GLY A 6 -8.35 20.65 -26.20
C GLY A 6 -9.52 19.70 -26.45
N LEU A 7 -9.61 19.10 -27.65
CA LEU A 7 -10.59 18.06 -27.96
C LEU A 7 -10.37 16.80 -27.12
N ALA A 8 -9.12 16.36 -26.92
CA ALA A 8 -8.81 15.20 -26.08
C ALA A 8 -9.21 15.43 -24.61
N VAL A 9 -8.90 16.62 -24.06
CA VAL A 9 -9.27 17.00 -22.67
C VAL A 9 -10.78 17.13 -22.50
N MET A 10 -11.49 17.66 -23.52
CA MET A 10 -12.96 17.66 -23.51
C MET A 10 -13.53 16.23 -23.54
N GLY A 11 -12.99 15.34 -24.38
CA GLY A 11 -13.41 13.94 -24.44
C GLY A 11 -13.21 13.22 -23.10
N LEU A 12 -12.06 13.44 -22.45
CA LEU A 12 -11.78 13.02 -21.09
C LEU A 12 -12.81 13.57 -20.09
N GLY A 13 -13.17 14.86 -20.19
CA GLY A 13 -14.17 15.48 -19.34
C GLY A 13 -15.56 14.87 -19.47
N VAL A 14 -15.97 14.50 -20.69
CA VAL A 14 -17.22 13.75 -20.91
C VAL A 14 -17.13 12.37 -20.25
N MET A 15 -16.06 11.61 -20.48
CA MET A 15 -15.91 10.28 -19.87
C MET A 15 -15.96 10.35 -18.34
N VAL A 16 -15.26 11.32 -17.74
CA VAL A 16 -15.24 11.56 -16.28
C VAL A 16 -16.61 11.94 -15.72
N LEU A 17 -17.40 12.73 -16.46
CA LEU A 17 -18.74 13.14 -16.05
C LEU A 17 -19.71 11.94 -15.98
N PHE A 18 -19.52 10.95 -16.86
CA PHE A 18 -20.38 9.77 -16.95
C PHE A 18 -19.85 8.55 -16.20
N LEU A 19 -18.57 8.53 -15.78
CA LEU A 19 -17.96 7.46 -14.97
C LEU A 19 -18.83 7.00 -13.78
N PRO A 20 -19.43 7.90 -12.97
CA PRO A 20 -20.26 7.52 -11.83
C PRO A 20 -21.52 6.72 -12.18
N ILE A 21 -21.93 6.71 -13.45
CA ILE A 21 -23.13 6.01 -13.93
C ILE A 21 -22.81 4.60 -14.43
N PHE A 22 -21.56 4.36 -14.86
CA PHE A 22 -21.19 3.15 -15.61
C PHE A 22 -20.23 2.21 -14.88
N PHE A 23 -19.47 2.71 -13.92
CA PHE A 23 -18.45 1.93 -13.23
C PHE A 23 -18.81 1.89 -11.74
N GLY A 24 -18.69 0.74 -11.09
CA GLY A 24 -18.96 0.59 -9.65
C GLY A 24 -17.73 0.96 -8.82
N GLU A 25 -17.05 -0.05 -8.28
CA GLU A 25 -15.92 0.10 -7.35
C GLU A 25 -14.68 0.81 -7.96
N TRP A 26 -14.51 0.73 -9.28
CA TRP A 26 -13.35 1.32 -9.98
C TRP A 26 -13.45 2.84 -10.24
N ILE A 27 -14.58 3.48 -9.90
CA ILE A 27 -14.78 4.92 -10.18
C ILE A 27 -13.61 5.75 -9.65
N ILE A 28 -13.14 5.49 -8.43
CA ILE A 28 -12.23 6.38 -7.72
C ILE A 28 -10.82 6.29 -8.29
N ALA A 29 -10.33 5.06 -8.54
CA ALA A 29 -9.04 4.83 -9.18
C ALA A 29 -9.02 5.42 -10.59
N LEU A 30 -10.08 5.19 -11.39
CA LEU A 30 -10.20 5.75 -12.74
C LEU A 30 -10.26 7.28 -12.73
N LEU A 31 -11.04 7.87 -11.81
CA LEU A 31 -11.06 9.32 -11.60
C LEU A 31 -9.66 9.84 -11.24
N GLY A 32 -8.93 9.16 -10.36
CA GLY A 32 -7.55 9.49 -10.01
C GLY A 32 -6.65 9.55 -11.24
N VAL A 33 -6.67 8.52 -12.10
CA VAL A 33 -5.90 8.49 -13.36
C VAL A 33 -6.25 9.69 -14.24
N PHE A 34 -7.53 9.98 -14.45
CA PHE A 34 -7.95 11.08 -15.31
C PHE A 34 -7.55 12.45 -14.75
N VAL A 35 -7.58 12.62 -13.42
CA VAL A 35 -7.11 13.84 -12.75
C VAL A 35 -5.59 14.00 -12.88
N ILE A 36 -4.82 12.91 -12.76
CA ILE A 36 -3.36 12.93 -12.99
C ILE A 36 -3.08 13.39 -14.42
N VAL A 37 -3.73 12.76 -15.40
CA VAL A 37 -3.55 13.08 -16.83
C VAL A 37 -3.89 14.55 -17.09
N ALA A 38 -4.99 15.04 -16.53
CA ALA A 38 -5.37 16.45 -16.63
C ALA A 38 -4.37 17.41 -15.97
N GLY A 39 -3.88 17.07 -14.78
CA GLY A 39 -2.85 17.84 -14.08
C GLY A 39 -1.55 17.88 -14.89
N VAL A 40 -1.16 16.77 -15.51
CA VAL A 40 0.00 16.70 -16.42
C VAL A 40 -0.23 17.56 -17.66
N PHE A 41 -1.41 17.54 -18.26
CA PHE A 41 -1.72 18.41 -19.40
C PHE A 41 -1.69 19.89 -19.02
N GLN A 42 -2.29 20.28 -17.89
CA GLN A 42 -2.25 21.64 -17.36
C GLN A 42 -0.81 22.08 -17.07
N PHE A 43 0.01 21.18 -16.54
CA PHE A 43 1.42 21.39 -16.31
C PHE A 43 2.20 21.61 -17.62
N VAL A 44 2.01 20.75 -18.62
CA VAL A 44 2.65 20.86 -19.94
C VAL A 44 2.23 22.16 -20.63
N GLU A 45 0.95 22.54 -20.57
CA GLU A 45 0.48 23.82 -21.12
C GLU A 45 1.13 25.02 -20.41
N THR A 46 1.20 24.98 -19.07
CA THR A 46 1.84 26.04 -18.27
C THR A 46 3.32 26.17 -18.60
N LEU A 47 4.01 25.04 -18.81
CA LEU A 47 5.41 25.06 -19.23
C LEU A 47 5.58 25.63 -20.63
N ARG A 48 4.68 25.30 -21.56
CA ARG A 48 4.74 25.69 -22.98
C ARG A 48 4.22 27.10 -23.27
N SER A 49 3.49 27.73 -22.34
CA SER A 49 2.96 29.07 -22.56
C SER A 49 4.09 30.09 -22.71
N THR A 50 3.97 30.92 -23.74
CA THR A 50 4.91 32.01 -24.05
C THR A 50 4.58 33.30 -23.31
N ASP A 51 3.48 33.33 -22.54
CA ASP A 51 2.98 34.54 -21.91
C ASP A 51 3.90 35.06 -20.79
N GLU A 52 4.09 36.37 -20.78
CA GLU A 52 5.01 37.05 -19.84
C GLU A 52 4.51 37.01 -18.38
N THR A 53 3.27 36.60 -18.17
CA THR A 53 2.58 36.50 -16.89
C THR A 53 2.28 35.05 -16.50
N ILE A 54 3.22 34.10 -16.73
CA ILE A 54 3.14 32.81 -16.02
C ILE A 54 3.14 33.10 -14.52
N SER A 55 1.95 33.02 -13.93
CA SER A 55 1.74 33.10 -12.50
C SER A 55 2.20 31.77 -11.93
N PHE A 56 3.11 31.82 -10.96
CA PHE A 56 3.50 30.67 -10.13
C PHE A 56 2.26 29.87 -9.66
N LEU A 57 1.12 30.55 -9.53
CA LEU A 57 -0.17 29.98 -9.16
C LEU A 57 -0.73 29.00 -10.19
N SER A 58 -0.59 29.25 -11.50
CA SER A 58 -1.05 28.30 -12.54
C SER A 58 -0.20 27.02 -12.55
N TYR A 59 1.10 27.18 -12.28
CA TYR A 59 2.05 26.08 -12.14
C TYR A 59 1.75 25.24 -10.88
N ALA A 60 1.53 25.92 -9.75
CA ALA A 60 1.11 25.29 -8.50
C ALA A 60 -0.24 24.56 -8.66
N ALA A 61 -1.17 25.13 -9.41
CA ALA A 61 -2.46 24.51 -9.69
C ALA A 61 -2.36 23.19 -10.46
N GLY A 62 -1.46 23.10 -11.45
CA GLY A 62 -1.17 21.85 -12.15
C GLY A 62 -0.60 20.78 -11.20
N ILE A 63 0.36 21.15 -10.35
CA ILE A 63 0.95 20.23 -9.35
C ILE A 63 -0.10 19.73 -8.37
N VAL A 64 -0.88 20.63 -7.77
CA VAL A 64 -1.93 20.27 -6.81
C VAL A 64 -2.93 19.31 -7.48
N THR A 65 -3.26 19.56 -8.75
CA THR A 65 -4.14 18.65 -9.51
C THR A 65 -3.51 17.26 -9.68
N VAL A 66 -2.24 17.15 -10.05
CA VAL A 66 -1.53 15.85 -10.13
C VAL A 66 -1.50 15.14 -8.78
N LEU A 67 -1.20 15.86 -7.69
CA LEU A 67 -1.14 15.29 -6.34
C LEU A 67 -2.52 14.82 -5.87
N LEU A 68 -3.59 15.57 -6.15
CA LEU A 68 -4.97 15.17 -5.87
C LEU A 68 -5.36 13.92 -6.65
N GLY A 69 -4.96 13.82 -7.92
CA GLY A 69 -5.20 12.63 -8.73
C GLY A 69 -4.45 11.40 -8.21
N LEU A 70 -3.20 11.56 -7.77
CA LEU A 70 -2.44 10.49 -7.12
C LEU A 70 -3.08 10.05 -5.81
N ILE A 71 -3.54 10.99 -5.00
CA ILE A 71 -4.27 10.71 -3.76
C ILE A 71 -5.52 9.85 -4.06
N LEU A 72 -6.32 10.26 -5.05
CA LEU A 72 -7.51 9.52 -5.48
C LEU A 72 -7.17 8.13 -6.05
N PHE A 73 -6.05 8.02 -6.74
CA PHE A 73 -5.60 6.76 -7.33
C PHE A 73 -5.08 5.77 -6.28
N ILE A 74 -4.27 6.25 -5.33
CA ILE A 74 -3.56 5.41 -4.34
C ILE A 74 -4.50 4.97 -3.21
N SER A 75 -5.44 5.81 -2.81
CA SER A 75 -6.32 5.50 -1.69
C SER A 75 -7.77 5.82 -2.06
N PRO A 76 -8.46 4.89 -2.74
CA PRO A 76 -9.87 5.07 -3.10
C PRO A 76 -10.77 5.25 -1.88
N ASN A 77 -10.37 4.72 -0.72
CA ASN A 77 -11.08 4.83 0.56
C ASN A 77 -10.77 6.11 1.34
N PHE A 78 -10.15 7.12 0.71
CA PHE A 78 -9.84 8.41 1.33
C PHE A 78 -11.06 8.96 2.10
N VAL A 79 -10.88 9.45 3.33
CA VAL A 79 -11.95 10.16 4.05
C VAL A 79 -12.37 11.34 3.20
N LEU A 80 -13.49 11.16 2.50
CA LEU A 80 -14.04 12.02 1.48
C LEU A 80 -14.04 13.48 1.98
N SER A 81 -14.39 13.69 3.24
CA SER A 81 -14.48 14.97 3.94
C SER A 81 -13.22 15.83 3.82
N GLY A 82 -12.03 15.28 4.11
CA GLY A 82 -10.77 16.04 4.10
C GLY A 82 -10.35 16.44 2.70
N LEU A 83 -10.47 15.51 1.75
CA LEU A 83 -10.18 15.75 0.34
C LEU A 83 -11.15 16.77 -0.27
N LEU A 84 -12.44 16.66 0.05
CA LEU A 84 -13.47 17.58 -0.44
C LEU A 84 -13.23 19.01 0.06
N ILE A 85 -12.82 19.19 1.32
CA ILE A 85 -12.44 20.51 1.85
C ILE A 85 -11.22 21.05 1.09
N ALA A 86 -10.18 20.24 0.90
CA ALA A 86 -8.98 20.64 0.18
C ALA A 86 -9.27 21.04 -1.29
N VAL A 87 -10.09 20.25 -1.98
CA VAL A 87 -10.51 20.51 -3.37
C VAL A 87 -11.42 21.73 -3.45
N THR A 88 -12.35 21.91 -2.51
CA THR A 88 -13.22 23.09 -2.43
C THR A 88 -12.38 24.35 -2.25
N LEU A 89 -11.48 24.36 -1.26
CA LEU A 89 -10.57 25.48 -1.01
C LEU A 89 -9.69 25.76 -2.23
N PHE A 90 -9.19 24.72 -2.89
CA PHE A 90 -8.42 24.85 -4.12
C PHE A 90 -9.21 25.59 -5.22
N PHE A 91 -10.47 25.19 -5.49
CA PHE A 91 -11.30 25.83 -6.51
C PHE A 91 -11.64 27.29 -6.17
N LEU A 92 -11.90 27.58 -4.89
CA LEU A 92 -12.17 28.95 -4.42
C LEU A 92 -10.92 29.83 -4.58
N ILE A 93 -9.75 29.32 -4.22
CA ILE A 93 -8.46 30.03 -4.34
C ILE A 93 -8.11 30.23 -5.83
N ASP A 94 -8.16 29.18 -6.64
CA ASP A 94 -7.90 29.25 -8.10
C ASP A 94 -8.84 30.24 -8.79
N GLY A 95 -10.12 30.21 -8.45
CA GLY A 95 -11.12 31.13 -8.96
C GLY A 95 -10.83 32.59 -8.57
N ALA A 96 -10.55 32.83 -7.29
CA ALA A 96 -10.19 34.17 -6.80
C ALA A 96 -8.93 34.72 -7.47
N ILE A 97 -7.92 33.87 -7.69
CA ILE A 97 -6.66 34.24 -8.37
C ILE A 97 -6.93 34.64 -9.82
N LYS A 98 -7.73 33.87 -10.56
CA LYS A 98 -8.06 34.16 -11.96
C LYS A 98 -8.86 35.44 -12.11
N ILE A 99 -9.85 35.67 -11.23
CA ILE A 99 -10.61 36.93 -11.19
C ILE A 99 -9.66 38.10 -10.89
N PHE A 100 -8.76 37.96 -9.90
CA PHE A 100 -7.78 39.00 -9.58
C PHE A 100 -6.80 39.26 -10.74
N GLY A 101 -6.34 38.20 -11.41
CA GLY A 101 -5.49 38.26 -12.59
C GLY A 101 -6.16 38.97 -13.77
N ALA A 102 -7.45 38.71 -13.99
CA ALA A 102 -8.24 39.33 -15.06
C ALA A 102 -8.27 40.87 -14.97
N PHE A 103 -8.19 41.45 -13.77
CA PHE A 103 -8.11 42.92 -13.60
C PHE A 103 -6.79 43.52 -14.11
N LYS A 104 -5.75 42.71 -14.30
CA LYS A 104 -4.45 43.13 -14.84
C LYS A 104 -4.33 42.91 -16.35
N LEU A 105 -5.31 42.25 -16.97
CA LEU A 105 -5.30 41.91 -18.39
C LEU A 105 -6.19 42.86 -19.21
N THR A 106 -5.88 43.00 -20.50
CA THR A 106 -6.68 43.78 -21.46
C THR A 106 -7.05 42.92 -22.66
N GLY A 107 -8.14 43.26 -23.36
CA GLY A 107 -8.62 42.48 -24.51
C GLY A 107 -9.43 41.22 -24.14
N SER A 108 -9.50 40.25 -25.06
CA SER A 108 -10.31 39.03 -24.89
C SER A 108 -9.83 38.11 -23.76
N GLU A 109 -8.53 38.15 -23.42
CA GLU A 109 -7.93 37.35 -22.35
C GLU A 109 -8.52 37.66 -20.98
N ARG A 110 -8.85 38.93 -20.72
CA ARG A 110 -9.53 39.35 -19.49
C ARG A 110 -10.87 38.62 -19.28
N TRP A 111 -11.66 38.48 -20.34
CA TRP A 111 -12.99 37.87 -20.25
C TRP A 111 -12.90 36.35 -20.07
N TRP A 112 -11.88 35.71 -20.65
CA TRP A 112 -11.62 34.28 -20.45
C TRP A 112 -11.18 33.96 -19.03
N ASP A 113 -10.24 34.72 -18.46
CA ASP A 113 -9.79 34.53 -17.07
C ASP A 113 -10.91 34.83 -16.08
N LEU A 114 -11.74 35.85 -16.35
CA LEU A 114 -12.90 36.15 -15.52
C LEU A 114 -13.94 35.03 -15.55
N PHE A 115 -14.29 34.52 -16.74
CA PHE A 115 -15.23 33.40 -16.88
C PHE A 115 -14.70 32.14 -16.18
N ASN A 116 -13.46 31.77 -16.43
CA ASN A 116 -12.83 30.60 -15.81
C ASN A 116 -12.71 30.76 -14.29
N GLY A 117 -12.48 31.96 -13.80
CA GLY A 117 -12.43 32.26 -12.37
C GLY A 117 -13.79 32.14 -11.69
N VAL A 118 -14.84 32.72 -12.27
CA VAL A 118 -16.22 32.59 -11.78
C VAL A 118 -16.69 31.14 -11.83
N PHE A 119 -16.39 30.42 -12.92
CA PHE A 119 -16.73 29.01 -13.07
C PHE A 119 -16.04 28.14 -12.01
N ALA A 120 -14.75 28.39 -11.71
CA ALA A 120 -14.04 27.68 -10.64
C ALA A 120 -14.66 27.92 -9.26
N ILE A 121 -15.04 29.16 -8.93
CA ILE A 121 -15.76 29.44 -7.67
C ILE A 121 -17.12 28.72 -7.64
N ALA A 122 -17.86 28.75 -8.75
CA ALA A 122 -19.14 28.05 -8.86
C ALA A 122 -19.00 26.54 -8.68
N LEU A 123 -17.95 25.92 -9.23
CA LEU A 123 -17.62 24.51 -9.00
C LEU A 123 -17.26 24.24 -7.53
N GLY A 124 -16.50 25.12 -6.87
CA GLY A 124 -16.20 24.99 -5.44
C GLY A 124 -17.46 25.05 -4.57
N LEU A 125 -18.35 25.99 -4.84
CA LEU A 125 -19.63 26.11 -4.13
C LEU A 125 -20.60 24.96 -4.45
N LEU A 126 -20.63 24.50 -5.71
CA LEU A 126 -21.42 23.34 -6.11
C LEU A 126 -20.90 22.07 -5.43
N LEU A 127 -19.59 21.87 -5.35
CA LEU A 127 -18.99 20.76 -4.61
C LEU A 127 -19.41 20.81 -3.14
N TRP A 128 -19.28 21.96 -2.49
CA TRP A 128 -19.75 22.15 -1.11
C TRP A 128 -21.24 21.80 -0.92
N PHE A 129 -22.09 22.24 -1.84
CA PHE A 129 -23.51 21.95 -1.82
C PHE A 129 -23.82 20.45 -2.02
N LEU A 130 -23.19 19.81 -3.01
CA LEU A 130 -23.40 18.39 -3.30
C LEU A 130 -22.92 17.49 -2.15
N VAL A 131 -21.84 17.88 -1.49
CA VAL A 131 -21.34 17.22 -0.27
C VAL A 131 -22.32 17.37 0.88
N SER A 132 -22.83 18.60 1.10
CA SER A 132 -23.86 18.86 2.12
C SER A 132 -25.16 18.08 1.87
N ALA A 133 -25.40 17.67 0.62
CA ALA A 133 -26.54 16.86 0.19
C ALA A 133 -26.27 15.34 0.17
N ASN A 134 -25.15 14.87 0.73
CA ASN A 134 -24.77 13.46 0.83
C ASN A 134 -24.60 12.73 -0.53
N LEU A 135 -24.30 13.45 -1.62
CA LEU A 135 -24.11 12.86 -2.96
C LEU A 135 -22.73 12.17 -3.18
N GLY A 136 -21.92 12.05 -2.13
CA GLY A 136 -20.72 11.21 -2.10
C GLY A 136 -19.74 11.41 -3.27
N LEU A 137 -19.22 10.31 -3.79
CA LEU A 137 -18.22 10.24 -4.87
C LEU A 137 -18.72 10.75 -6.23
N ALA A 138 -20.03 10.69 -6.47
CA ALA A 138 -20.62 11.19 -7.71
C ALA A 138 -20.42 12.72 -7.85
N ALA A 139 -20.41 13.45 -6.73
CA ALA A 139 -20.11 14.88 -6.72
C ALA A 139 -18.70 15.17 -7.27
N ILE A 140 -17.72 14.32 -6.95
CA ILE A 140 -16.32 14.47 -7.39
C ILE A 140 -16.23 14.26 -8.91
N GLY A 141 -16.82 13.18 -9.43
CA GLY A 141 -16.83 12.89 -10.86
C GLY A 141 -17.50 13.99 -11.69
N ILE A 142 -18.65 14.51 -11.24
CA ILE A 142 -19.35 15.61 -11.91
C ILE A 142 -18.49 16.87 -11.93
N ILE A 143 -17.92 17.27 -10.78
CA ILE A 143 -17.13 18.51 -10.67
C ILE A 143 -15.84 18.43 -11.49
N LEU A 144 -15.16 17.29 -11.45
CA LEU A 144 -13.95 17.06 -12.26
C LEU A 144 -14.28 17.03 -13.74
N GLY A 145 -15.34 16.34 -14.16
CA GLY A 145 -15.77 16.28 -15.56
C GLY A 145 -16.09 17.66 -16.11
N LEU A 146 -16.85 18.47 -15.36
CA LEU A 146 -17.16 19.85 -15.71
C LEU A 146 -15.91 20.74 -15.79
N ARG A 147 -14.94 20.56 -14.88
CA ARG A 147 -13.66 21.27 -14.93
C ARG A 147 -12.86 20.93 -16.18
N LEU A 148 -12.75 19.65 -16.52
CA LEU A 148 -12.02 19.19 -17.70
C LEU A 148 -12.65 19.70 -18.99
N LEU A 149 -13.99 19.69 -19.06
CA LEU A 149 -14.73 20.29 -20.17
C LEU A 149 -14.42 21.78 -20.32
N ALA A 150 -14.42 22.55 -19.22
CA ALA A 150 -14.07 23.97 -19.25
C ALA A 150 -12.60 24.22 -19.64
N GLN A 151 -11.67 23.37 -19.21
CA GLN A 151 -10.26 23.44 -19.61
C GLN A 151 -10.08 23.15 -21.10
N GLY A 152 -10.64 22.05 -21.59
CA GLY A 152 -10.53 21.69 -23.01
C GLY A 152 -11.24 22.71 -23.92
N TRP A 153 -12.37 23.28 -23.46
CA TRP A 153 -13.03 24.42 -24.11
C TRP A 153 -12.08 25.62 -24.22
N THR A 154 -11.40 25.99 -23.14
CA THR A 154 -10.41 27.08 -23.15
C THR A 154 -9.27 26.78 -24.12
N MET A 155 -8.71 25.57 -24.11
CA MET A 155 -7.62 25.17 -25.03
C MET A 155 -8.04 25.18 -26.51
N PHE A 156 -9.31 24.90 -26.79
CA PHE A 156 -9.83 24.83 -28.16
C PHE A 156 -10.13 26.21 -28.73
N PHE A 157 -10.76 27.08 -27.94
CA PHE A 157 -11.28 28.38 -28.40
C PHE A 157 -10.33 29.57 -28.15
N VAL A 158 -9.40 29.50 -27.19
CA VAL A 158 -8.41 30.56 -27.01
C VAL A 158 -7.44 30.55 -28.19
N PRO A 159 -7.31 31.67 -28.94
CA PRO A 159 -6.36 31.76 -30.05
C PRO A 159 -4.95 31.42 -29.58
N GLU A 160 -4.26 30.54 -30.30
CA GLU A 160 -2.83 30.32 -30.10
C GLU A 160 -2.15 31.64 -30.48
N LYS A 161 -1.54 32.36 -29.52
CA LYS A 161 -0.59 33.43 -29.86
C LYS A 161 0.42 32.75 -30.77
N ALA A 162 0.46 33.15 -32.05
CA ALA A 162 1.44 32.63 -32.97
C ALA A 162 2.79 32.77 -32.28
N ALA A 163 3.45 31.64 -31.98
CA ALA A 163 4.89 31.67 -31.85
C ALA A 163 5.34 32.39 -33.11
N VAL A 164 6.01 33.52 -32.95
CA VAL A 164 6.57 34.23 -34.07
C VAL A 164 7.61 33.26 -34.66
N ASP A 165 7.16 32.45 -35.60
CA ASP A 165 7.98 31.67 -36.53
C ASP A 165 8.61 32.68 -37.50
N GLN A 166 9.37 33.64 -36.96
CA GLN A 166 10.37 34.33 -37.74
C GLN A 166 11.56 33.41 -37.82
N ILE A 167 11.73 32.87 -39.02
CA ILE A 167 12.89 32.16 -39.57
C ILE A 167 14.08 33.13 -39.63
N LEU A 168 14.48 33.66 -38.48
CA LEU A 168 15.74 34.37 -38.25
C LEU A 168 16.40 33.60 -37.11
N GLU A 169 17.64 33.16 -37.29
CA GLU A 169 18.43 32.68 -36.17
C GLU A 169 18.34 33.73 -35.05
N PRO A 170 17.83 33.38 -33.86
CA PRO A 170 17.63 34.37 -32.80
C PRO A 170 18.99 34.98 -32.45
N ASP A 171 19.11 36.30 -32.61
CA ASP A 171 20.35 37.02 -32.31
C ASP A 171 20.78 36.72 -30.87
N SER A 172 21.94 36.07 -30.73
CA SER A 172 22.42 35.57 -29.44
C SER A 172 22.85 36.66 -28.47
N ARG A 173 22.79 37.94 -28.89
CA ARG A 173 22.92 39.11 -28.01
C ARG A 173 21.68 39.33 -27.14
N TYR A 174 20.53 38.75 -27.48
CA TYR A 174 19.34 38.81 -26.64
C TYR A 174 19.40 37.74 -25.55
N HIS A 175 19.19 38.17 -24.30
CA HIS A 175 19.09 37.23 -23.19
C HIS A 175 17.83 36.36 -23.31
N PRO A 176 17.92 35.03 -23.08
CA PRO A 176 16.81 34.07 -23.25
C PRO A 176 15.68 34.27 -22.23
N ASP A 177 15.94 35.02 -21.15
CA ASP A 177 14.93 35.52 -20.20
C ASP A 177 14.58 36.98 -20.52
N THR A 178 13.52 37.18 -21.29
CA THR A 178 13.02 38.53 -21.65
C THR A 178 12.58 39.35 -20.44
N ARG A 179 12.24 38.72 -19.31
CA ARG A 179 11.79 39.42 -18.08
C ARG A 179 12.92 40.14 -17.34
N LEU A 180 14.17 39.93 -17.74
CA LEU A 180 15.27 40.74 -17.24
C LEU A 180 15.23 42.17 -17.82
N GLY A 181 14.60 42.37 -18.99
CA GLY A 181 14.54 43.68 -19.64
C GLY A 181 15.91 44.25 -19.96
N LEU A 182 16.84 43.38 -20.38
CA LEU A 182 18.19 43.76 -20.78
C LEU A 182 18.20 44.12 -22.26
N GLU A 183 19.00 45.13 -22.61
CA GLU A 183 19.30 45.46 -24.00
C GLU A 183 20.26 44.40 -24.60
N PRO A 184 20.27 44.23 -25.94
CA PRO A 184 21.22 43.33 -26.59
C PRO A 184 22.67 43.72 -26.28
N SER A 185 23.49 42.75 -25.86
CA SER A 185 24.90 42.98 -25.50
C SER A 185 25.83 41.90 -26.06
N ASP A 186 27.04 42.30 -26.44
CA ASP A 186 28.10 41.37 -26.86
C ASP A 186 28.55 40.46 -25.70
N THR A 187 28.45 40.93 -24.45
CA THR A 187 28.74 40.12 -23.26
C THR A 187 27.76 38.96 -23.11
N ILE A 188 26.48 39.17 -23.43
CA ILE A 188 25.46 38.12 -23.42
C ILE A 188 25.79 37.09 -24.50
N LYS A 189 26.13 37.54 -25.70
CA LYS A 189 26.52 36.69 -26.83
C LYS A 189 27.74 35.83 -26.52
N GLU A 190 28.80 36.42 -25.96
CA GLU A 190 30.03 35.71 -25.60
C GLU A 190 29.79 34.60 -24.57
N MET A 191 28.83 34.77 -23.66
CA MET A 191 28.44 33.72 -22.71
C MET A 191 27.47 32.70 -23.34
N GLN A 192 26.57 33.15 -24.22
CA GLN A 192 25.51 32.32 -24.78
C GLN A 192 25.98 31.38 -25.89
N ASP A 193 26.81 31.85 -26.82
CA ASP A 193 27.26 31.06 -27.98
C ASP A 193 27.95 29.75 -27.56
N PRO A 194 28.88 29.73 -26.58
CA PRO A 194 29.50 28.49 -26.11
C PRO A 194 28.50 27.53 -25.44
N ILE A 195 27.45 28.05 -24.81
CA ILE A 195 26.42 27.24 -24.17
C ILE A 195 25.54 26.57 -25.23
N LEU A 196 25.11 27.32 -26.25
CA LEU A 196 24.31 26.81 -27.36
C LEU A 196 25.07 25.74 -28.15
N GLN A 197 26.35 25.95 -28.45
CA GLN A 197 27.21 24.97 -29.15
C GLN A 197 27.36 23.66 -28.37
N LYS A 198 27.45 23.72 -27.04
CA LYS A 198 27.57 22.52 -26.19
C LYS A 198 26.25 21.79 -25.97
N GLU A 199 25.12 22.41 -26.32
CA GLU A 199 23.82 21.95 -25.85
C GLU A 199 23.34 20.63 -26.49
N GLU A 200 23.68 20.39 -27.77
CA GLU A 200 23.37 19.11 -28.42
C GLU A 200 24.13 17.96 -27.76
N ILE A 201 25.42 18.18 -27.47
CA ILE A 201 26.27 17.21 -26.75
C ILE A 201 25.72 16.95 -25.36
N VAL A 202 25.32 18.01 -24.64
CA VAL A 202 24.74 17.91 -23.29
C VAL A 202 23.41 17.16 -23.31
N THR A 203 22.61 17.27 -24.37
CA THR A 203 21.34 16.54 -24.50
C THR A 203 21.58 15.03 -24.63
N GLY A 204 22.53 14.61 -25.47
CA GLY A 204 22.94 13.21 -25.58
C GLY A 204 23.51 12.67 -24.25
N GLN A 205 24.35 13.46 -23.57
CA GLN A 205 24.87 13.11 -22.24
C GLN A 205 23.77 12.98 -21.19
N ASN A 206 22.74 13.83 -21.21
CA ASN A 206 21.61 13.73 -20.28
C ASN A 206 20.86 12.41 -20.43
N ILE A 207 20.59 12.01 -21.67
CA ILE A 207 19.94 10.72 -21.97
C ILE A 207 20.80 9.58 -21.45
N PHE A 208 22.08 9.58 -21.80
CA PHE A 208 23.03 8.56 -21.34
C PHE A 208 23.01 8.42 -19.81
N TRP A 209 23.18 9.52 -19.08
CA TRP A 209 23.18 9.48 -17.62
C TRP A 209 21.85 9.06 -16.99
N CYS A 210 20.72 9.47 -17.57
CA CYS A 210 19.41 9.01 -17.12
C CYS A 210 19.27 7.49 -17.29
N VAL A 211 19.62 6.96 -18.46
CA VAL A 211 19.60 5.53 -18.75
C VAL A 211 20.57 4.78 -17.83
N THR A 212 21.78 5.29 -17.62
CA THR A 212 22.75 4.68 -16.68
C THR A 212 22.19 4.58 -15.27
N LEU A 213 21.56 5.64 -14.75
CA LEU A 213 20.96 5.60 -13.41
C LEU A 213 19.77 4.63 -13.33
N ILE A 214 18.93 4.57 -14.37
CA ILE A 214 17.82 3.60 -14.44
C ILE A 214 18.35 2.17 -14.44
N ILE A 215 19.40 1.88 -15.21
CA ILE A 215 20.06 0.57 -15.22
C ILE A 215 20.67 0.23 -13.86
N ILE A 216 21.31 1.20 -13.19
CA ILE A 216 21.85 1.01 -11.84
C ILE A 216 20.74 0.70 -10.85
N LEU A 217 19.63 1.44 -10.87
CA LEU A 217 18.46 1.17 -9.99
C LEU A 217 17.89 -0.23 -10.25
N PHE A 218 17.72 -0.60 -11.52
CA PHE A 218 17.30 -1.95 -11.89
C PHE A 218 18.26 -3.02 -11.37
N ALA A 219 19.57 -2.82 -11.54
CA ALA A 219 20.57 -3.75 -11.04
C ALA A 219 20.54 -3.86 -9.50
N ILE A 220 20.37 -2.75 -8.78
CA ILE A 220 20.22 -2.75 -7.32
C ILE A 220 19.01 -3.60 -6.92
N HIS A 221 17.84 -3.40 -7.55
CA HIS A 221 16.65 -4.20 -7.27
C HIS A 221 16.86 -5.68 -7.64
N LEU A 222 17.50 -5.96 -8.77
CA LEU A 222 17.79 -7.32 -9.22
C LEU A 222 18.67 -8.09 -8.22
N PHE A 223 19.74 -7.45 -7.73
CA PHE A 223 20.64 -8.06 -6.75
C PHE A 223 20.06 -8.12 -5.34
N ARG A 224 19.18 -7.19 -4.98
CA ARG A 224 18.49 -7.21 -3.68
C ARG A 224 17.44 -8.31 -3.61
N VAL A 225 16.78 -8.60 -4.74
CA VAL A 225 15.72 -9.60 -4.82
C VAL A 225 16.30 -11.02 -5.00
N ASN A 226 17.63 -11.20 -5.12
CA ASN A 226 18.26 -12.47 -5.54
C ASN A 226 17.48 -13.04 -6.73
N GLY A 227 17.31 -12.22 -7.78
CA GLY A 227 16.41 -12.54 -8.89
C GLY A 227 16.64 -13.97 -9.38
N GLU A 228 15.67 -14.84 -9.15
CA GLU A 228 15.56 -16.07 -9.91
C GLU A 228 15.69 -15.68 -11.37
N TRP A 229 16.58 -16.34 -12.11
CA TRP A 229 16.88 -16.00 -13.51
C TRP A 229 15.75 -16.47 -14.44
N SER A 230 14.49 -16.20 -14.06
CA SER A 230 13.26 -16.48 -14.77
C SER A 230 12.61 -15.17 -15.24
N LEU A 231 11.82 -15.23 -16.32
CA LEU A 231 11.07 -14.06 -16.82
C LEU A 231 10.11 -13.50 -15.76
N LEU A 232 9.57 -14.38 -14.91
CA LEU A 232 8.67 -14.03 -13.80
C LEU A 232 9.44 -13.32 -12.67
N GLY A 233 10.65 -13.82 -12.32
CA GLY A 233 11.53 -13.21 -11.33
C GLY A 233 12.02 -11.80 -11.69
N LEU A 234 12.03 -11.44 -12.98
CA LEU A 234 12.37 -10.10 -13.46
C LEU A 234 11.24 -9.07 -13.35
N ILE A 235 9.99 -9.49 -13.10
CA ILE A 235 8.84 -8.59 -12.96
C ILE A 235 9.05 -7.67 -11.75
N THR A 236 9.50 -8.22 -10.62
CA THR A 236 9.75 -7.46 -9.39
C THR A 236 10.75 -6.30 -9.58
N PRO A 237 11.99 -6.54 -10.03
CA PRO A 237 12.95 -5.45 -10.21
C PRO A 237 12.54 -4.48 -11.32
N PHE A 238 11.80 -4.94 -12.33
CA PHE A 238 11.25 -4.07 -13.36
C PHE A 238 10.20 -3.09 -12.82
N SER A 239 9.18 -3.62 -12.12
CA SER A 239 8.12 -2.82 -11.50
C SER A 239 8.66 -1.80 -10.50
N ALA A 240 9.62 -2.22 -9.66
CA ALA A 240 10.35 -1.35 -8.74
C ALA A 240 11.03 -0.17 -9.48
N THR A 241 11.72 -0.46 -10.59
CA THR A 241 12.42 0.56 -11.40
C THR A 241 11.46 1.53 -12.07
N VAL A 242 10.30 1.05 -12.54
CA VAL A 242 9.24 1.92 -13.10
C VAL A 242 8.70 2.86 -12.03
N GLY A 243 8.50 2.37 -10.80
CA GLY A 243 8.14 3.18 -9.64
C GLY A 243 9.16 4.30 -9.37
N ASP A 244 10.45 4.00 -9.42
CA ASP A 244 11.51 5.00 -9.25
C ASP A 244 11.46 6.09 -10.32
N VAL A 245 11.23 5.71 -11.59
CA VAL A 245 11.08 6.68 -12.69
C VAL A 245 9.88 7.59 -12.45
N ALA A 246 8.74 7.03 -12.04
CA ALA A 246 7.54 7.81 -11.73
C ALA A 246 7.77 8.79 -10.57
N LEU A 247 8.41 8.34 -9.49
CA LEU A 247 8.78 9.17 -8.34
C LEU A 247 9.74 10.29 -8.75
N ALA A 248 10.70 10.02 -9.64
CA ALA A 248 11.60 11.04 -10.18
C ALA A 248 10.86 12.14 -10.94
N PHE A 249 9.86 11.79 -11.75
CA PHE A 249 9.00 12.79 -12.40
C PHE A 249 8.28 13.66 -11.37
N LEU A 250 7.69 13.04 -10.35
CA LEU A 250 6.94 13.75 -9.31
C LEU A 250 7.83 14.71 -8.52
N ILE A 251 8.98 14.26 -8.04
CA ILE A 251 9.94 15.11 -7.32
C ILE A 251 10.42 16.27 -8.18
N ALA A 252 10.76 16.00 -9.45
CA ALA A 252 11.23 17.03 -10.36
C ALA A 252 10.16 18.10 -10.60
N ILE A 253 8.92 17.68 -10.87
CA ILE A 253 7.81 18.56 -11.23
C ILE A 253 7.26 19.31 -10.01
N ALA A 254 6.99 18.59 -8.92
CA ALA A 254 6.29 19.11 -7.76
C ALA A 254 7.20 19.87 -6.78
N LEU A 255 8.50 19.55 -6.75
CA LEU A 255 9.43 20.12 -5.77
C LEU A 255 10.57 20.91 -6.42
N LEU A 256 11.40 20.27 -7.24
CA LEU A 256 12.68 20.86 -7.67
C LEU A 256 12.52 21.99 -8.69
N LEU A 257 11.68 21.81 -9.71
CA LEU A 257 11.38 22.86 -10.70
C LEU A 257 10.71 24.10 -10.08
N PRO A 258 9.68 24.00 -9.23
CA PRO A 258 9.07 25.19 -8.62
C PRO A 258 10.06 25.96 -7.75
N ILE A 259 10.88 25.27 -6.94
CA ILE A 259 11.93 25.92 -6.14
C ILE A 259 12.90 26.69 -7.05
N ARG A 260 13.33 26.09 -8.17
CA ARG A 260 14.22 26.76 -9.14
C ARG A 260 13.56 27.94 -9.84
N LEU A 261 12.27 27.85 -10.17
CA LEU A 261 11.51 28.94 -10.79
C LEU A 261 11.26 30.10 -9.80
N LEU A 262 10.95 29.80 -8.53
CA LEU A 262 10.82 30.79 -7.45
C LEU A 262 12.15 31.48 -7.19
N TRP A 263 13.23 30.71 -7.03
CA TRP A 263 14.58 31.26 -6.91
C TRP A 263 14.93 32.13 -8.11
N ARG A 264 14.54 31.71 -9.32
CA ARG A 264 14.71 32.51 -10.53
C ARG A 264 13.98 33.82 -10.48
N ALA A 265 12.73 33.84 -10.05
CA ALA A 265 11.96 35.06 -9.90
C ALA A 265 12.55 36.00 -8.84
N ALA A 266 12.93 35.47 -7.68
CA ALA A 266 13.46 36.24 -6.56
C ALA A 266 14.83 36.89 -6.86
N SER A 267 15.68 36.20 -7.63
CA SER A 267 17.05 36.66 -7.94
C SER A 267 17.16 37.60 -9.15
N ARG A 268 16.08 37.88 -9.88
CA ARG A 268 16.12 38.75 -11.09
C ARG A 268 16.75 40.13 -10.86
N PRO A 269 16.46 40.87 -9.76
CA PRO A 269 17.05 42.18 -9.56
C PRO A 269 18.58 42.11 -9.45
N ILE A 270 19.09 41.10 -8.74
CA ILE A 270 20.53 40.85 -8.58
C ILE A 270 21.14 40.47 -9.92
N GLU A 271 20.46 39.62 -10.69
CA GLU A 271 20.88 39.20 -12.03
C GLU A 271 21.02 40.37 -13.00
N ARG A 272 20.05 41.31 -13.01
CA ARG A 272 20.13 42.52 -13.84
C ARG A 272 21.34 43.39 -13.49
N VAL A 273 21.58 43.60 -12.19
CA VAL A 273 22.73 44.38 -11.73
C VAL A 273 24.04 43.71 -12.15
N ALA A 274 24.13 42.38 -12.02
CA ALA A 274 25.30 41.63 -12.43
C ALA A 274 25.55 41.72 -13.95
N TRP A 275 24.51 41.57 -14.79
CA TRP A 275 24.64 41.75 -16.24
C TRP A 275 25.13 43.15 -16.61
N ASN A 276 24.50 44.21 -16.08
CA ASN A 276 24.93 45.58 -16.32
C ASN A 276 26.38 45.84 -15.86
N ARG A 277 26.80 45.19 -14.76
CA ARG A 277 28.19 45.26 -14.29
C ARG A 277 29.15 44.61 -15.28
N PHE A 278 28.80 43.45 -15.82
CA PHE A 278 29.62 42.77 -16.82
C PHE A 278 29.68 43.51 -18.16
N ASP A 279 28.58 44.11 -18.60
CA ASP A 279 28.58 44.99 -19.78
C ASP A 279 29.54 46.19 -19.58
N HIS A 280 29.54 46.78 -18.38
CA HIS A 280 30.45 47.87 -18.04
C HIS A 280 31.93 47.42 -18.01
N LEU A 281 32.23 46.24 -17.45
CA LEU A 281 33.58 45.69 -17.43
C LEU A 281 34.08 45.42 -18.87
N HIS A 282 33.22 44.81 -19.69
CA HIS A 282 33.51 44.51 -21.09
C HIS A 282 33.75 45.79 -21.91
N ALA A 283 32.87 46.79 -21.78
CA ALA A 283 32.99 48.07 -22.50
C ALA A 283 34.26 48.86 -22.16
N ASN A 284 34.82 48.68 -20.94
CA ASN A 284 36.03 49.37 -20.49
C ASN A 284 37.28 48.49 -20.49
N ALA A 285 37.20 47.25 -21.01
CA ALA A 285 38.28 46.26 -21.00
C ALA A 285 38.90 46.03 -19.61
N ILE A 286 38.07 46.01 -18.56
CA ILE A 286 38.49 45.80 -17.17
C ILE A 286 38.41 44.30 -16.85
N GLU A 287 39.49 43.73 -16.29
CA GLU A 287 39.49 42.32 -15.90
C GLU A 287 38.58 42.05 -14.67
N PRO A 288 37.81 40.95 -14.67
CA PRO A 288 36.95 40.60 -13.55
C PRO A 288 37.74 40.20 -12.29
N THR A 289 37.32 40.72 -11.14
CA THR A 289 37.77 40.30 -9.81
C THR A 289 37.28 38.87 -9.47
N PRO A 290 37.84 38.19 -8.43
CA PRO A 290 37.36 36.86 -8.02
C PRO A 290 35.87 36.81 -7.65
N VAL A 291 35.33 37.88 -7.07
CA VAL A 291 33.89 37.99 -6.78
C VAL A 291 33.09 38.06 -8.07
N GLU A 292 33.55 38.86 -9.04
CA GLU A 292 32.92 38.93 -10.36
C GLU A 292 33.01 37.58 -11.08
N LEU A 293 34.13 36.85 -11.03
CA LEU A 293 34.22 35.49 -11.57
C LEU A 293 33.19 34.53 -10.96
N ALA A 294 32.90 34.64 -9.66
CA ALA A 294 31.83 33.87 -9.02
C ALA A 294 30.44 34.27 -9.54
N PHE A 295 30.19 35.58 -9.74
CA PHE A 295 28.96 36.06 -10.40
C PHE A 295 28.87 35.60 -11.84
N LYS A 296 29.96 35.58 -12.61
CA LYS A 296 30.01 35.06 -13.98
C LYS A 296 29.60 33.59 -14.02
N PHE A 297 30.19 32.75 -13.17
CA PHE A 297 29.81 31.34 -13.05
C PHE A 297 28.31 31.18 -12.70
N TRP A 298 27.80 32.00 -11.78
CA TRP A 298 26.39 32.01 -11.44
C TRP A 298 25.51 32.42 -12.65
N LEU A 299 25.85 33.50 -13.35
CA LEU A 299 25.15 33.98 -14.55
C LEU A 299 25.15 32.93 -15.68
N GLU A 300 26.26 32.24 -15.92
CA GLU A 300 26.33 31.14 -16.90
C GLU A 300 25.35 30.00 -16.54
N ARG A 301 25.23 29.64 -15.25
CA ARG A 301 24.25 28.64 -14.79
C ARG A 301 22.82 29.13 -14.95
N ARG A 302 22.56 30.42 -14.70
CA ARG A 302 21.25 31.06 -14.91
C ARG A 302 20.86 31.05 -16.37
N MET A 303 21.77 31.45 -17.25
CA MET A 303 21.59 31.45 -18.71
C MET A 303 21.35 30.03 -19.23
N THR A 304 22.16 29.06 -18.81
CA THR A 304 21.96 27.63 -19.16
C THR A 304 20.56 27.14 -18.77
N PHE A 305 20.07 27.52 -17.58
CA PHE A 305 18.72 27.17 -17.16
C PHE A 305 17.64 27.89 -17.98
N ALA A 306 17.84 29.16 -18.32
CA ALA A 306 16.91 29.93 -19.16
C ALA A 306 16.78 29.34 -20.56
N ILE A 307 17.89 28.96 -21.19
CA ILE A 307 17.91 28.25 -22.49
C ILE A 307 17.17 26.92 -22.38
N ALA A 308 17.46 26.13 -21.34
CA ALA A 308 16.78 24.85 -21.12
C ALA A 308 15.25 25.02 -20.98
N ILE A 309 14.77 26.04 -20.26
CA ILE A 309 13.32 26.33 -20.15
C ILE A 309 12.72 26.67 -21.52
N ASN A 310 13.43 27.41 -22.36
CA ASN A 310 12.96 27.71 -23.72
C ASN A 310 12.89 26.45 -24.60
N LYS A 311 13.82 25.50 -24.45
CA LYS A 311 13.72 24.20 -25.16
C LYS A 311 12.65 23.27 -24.60
N ILE A 312 12.39 23.30 -23.30
CA ILE A 312 11.26 22.56 -22.69
C ILE A 312 9.92 23.01 -23.29
N ARG A 313 9.80 24.30 -23.65
CA ARG A 313 8.61 24.85 -24.32
C ARG A 313 8.40 24.32 -25.74
N SER A 314 9.50 24.08 -26.46
CA SER A 314 9.46 23.71 -27.87
C SER A 314 9.56 22.19 -28.13
N SER A 315 10.14 21.41 -27.22
CA SER A 315 10.36 19.96 -27.40
C SER A 315 9.94 19.13 -26.19
N LEU A 316 8.94 18.27 -26.36
CA LEU A 316 8.48 17.32 -25.34
C LEU A 316 9.54 16.27 -25.00
N THR A 317 10.30 15.80 -25.98
CA THR A 317 11.39 14.85 -25.77
C THR A 317 12.49 15.45 -24.90
N TYR A 318 12.86 16.71 -25.16
CA TYR A 318 13.81 17.42 -24.30
C TYR A 318 13.25 17.63 -22.90
N ALA A 319 11.96 17.97 -22.78
CA ALA A 319 11.28 18.12 -21.50
C ALA A 319 11.31 16.83 -20.67
N PHE A 320 10.95 15.69 -21.27
CA PHE A 320 10.95 14.39 -20.63
C PHE A 320 12.31 14.05 -19.99
N TRP A 321 13.37 14.06 -20.80
CA TRP A 321 14.72 13.72 -20.31
C TRP A 321 15.26 14.75 -19.33
N ARG A 322 14.93 16.03 -19.50
CA ARG A 322 15.39 17.09 -18.60
C ARG A 322 14.73 16.98 -17.22
N VAL A 323 13.43 16.70 -17.17
CA VAL A 323 12.70 16.48 -15.92
C VAL A 323 13.26 15.25 -15.20
N LEU A 324 13.44 14.15 -15.92
CA LEU A 324 13.99 12.93 -15.37
C LEU A 324 15.42 13.12 -14.82
N ARG A 325 16.27 13.87 -15.55
CA ARG A 325 17.64 14.21 -15.12
C ARG A 325 17.67 15.01 -13.82
N ILE A 326 16.65 15.83 -13.56
CA ILE A 326 16.53 16.63 -12.35
C ILE A 326 16.06 15.75 -11.18
N GLY A 327 15.12 14.83 -11.43
CA GLY A 327 14.47 14.01 -10.39
C GLY A 327 15.26 12.79 -9.95
N LEU A 328 15.88 12.06 -10.88
CA LEU A 328 16.53 10.77 -10.61
C LEU A 328 17.56 10.81 -9.46
N PRO A 329 18.46 11.81 -9.36
CA PRO A 329 19.44 11.84 -8.27
C PRO A 329 18.79 11.91 -6.88
N LEU A 330 17.75 12.74 -6.73
CA LEU A 330 17.05 12.87 -5.45
C LEU A 330 16.18 11.64 -5.16
N THR A 331 15.64 11.01 -6.20
CA THR A 331 14.91 9.74 -6.08
C THR A 331 15.83 8.64 -5.57
N ALA A 332 17.01 8.47 -6.18
CA ALA A 332 18.00 7.49 -5.73
C ALA A 332 18.41 7.73 -4.26
N VAL A 333 18.57 9.00 -3.85
CA VAL A 333 18.82 9.32 -2.44
C VAL A 333 17.64 8.91 -1.56
N ILE A 334 16.41 9.32 -1.91
CA ILE A 334 15.20 9.02 -1.13
C ILE A 334 14.99 7.52 -0.99
N VAL A 335 15.08 6.76 -2.09
CA VAL A 335 14.97 5.30 -2.10
C VAL A 335 16.04 4.68 -1.20
N ALA A 336 17.29 5.15 -1.29
CA ALA A 336 18.39 4.63 -0.46
C ALA A 336 18.23 4.92 1.04
N ILE A 337 17.54 6.01 1.42
CA ILE A 337 17.33 6.37 2.83
C ILE A 337 15.94 6.01 3.34
N ASN A 338 15.04 5.45 2.52
CA ASN A 338 13.63 5.29 2.86
C ASN A 338 13.41 4.48 4.16
N SER A 339 14.24 3.47 4.40
CA SER A 339 14.28 2.70 5.64
C SER A 339 14.51 3.57 6.90
N ILE A 340 15.21 4.69 6.77
CA ILE A 340 15.44 5.67 7.86
C ILE A 340 14.17 6.47 8.19
N TRP A 341 13.23 6.60 7.25
CA TRP A 341 12.00 7.39 7.46
C TRP A 341 10.90 6.60 8.16
N GLY A 342 11.12 5.34 8.51
CA GLY A 342 10.11 4.46 9.12
C GLY A 342 8.91 4.25 8.19
N PHE A 343 9.15 4.25 6.88
CA PHE A 343 8.22 3.77 5.85
C PHE A 343 8.76 2.43 5.35
N SER A 344 8.91 1.46 6.25
CA SER A 344 9.46 0.14 5.90
C SER A 344 8.55 -0.59 4.92
N TRP A 345 7.23 -0.47 5.09
CA TRP A 345 6.27 -1.20 4.28
C TRP A 345 5.78 -0.40 3.06
N TYR A 346 5.15 0.77 3.19
CA TYR A 346 4.42 1.37 2.06
C TYR A 346 5.27 1.94 0.90
N PHE A 347 6.57 2.16 1.10
CA PHE A 347 7.43 2.81 0.11
C PHE A 347 8.71 2.02 -0.25
N ASN A 348 8.82 0.76 0.18
CA ASN A 348 9.83 -0.13 -0.40
C ASN A 348 9.39 -0.44 -1.84
N SER A 349 10.27 -0.22 -2.82
CA SER A 349 10.00 -0.47 -4.23
C SER A 349 9.66 -1.94 -4.52
N GLU A 350 10.04 -2.85 -3.63
CA GLU A 350 9.70 -4.28 -3.66
C GLU A 350 8.21 -4.53 -3.40
N ASN A 351 7.51 -3.68 -2.65
CA ASN A 351 6.09 -3.88 -2.35
C ASN A 351 5.17 -3.48 -3.51
N TRP A 352 5.67 -2.64 -4.44
CA TRP A 352 5.01 -2.46 -5.74
C TRP A 352 4.97 -3.77 -6.51
N ALA A 353 5.97 -4.64 -6.32
CA ALA A 353 5.95 -5.95 -6.92
C ALA A 353 4.95 -6.86 -6.22
N SER A 354 4.87 -6.87 -4.88
CA SER A 354 3.84 -7.64 -4.16
C SER A 354 2.42 -7.28 -4.62
N ALA A 355 2.13 -5.99 -4.85
CA ALA A 355 0.84 -5.56 -5.41
C ALA A 355 0.61 -6.06 -6.84
N VAL A 356 1.66 -6.08 -7.69
CA VAL A 356 1.57 -6.67 -9.03
C VAL A 356 1.35 -8.18 -8.97
N TRP A 357 2.05 -8.87 -8.06
CA TRP A 357 1.91 -10.31 -7.83
C TRP A 357 0.52 -10.66 -7.35
N GLN A 358 0.01 -9.95 -6.34
CA GLN A 358 -1.36 -10.05 -5.88
C GLN A 358 -2.34 -9.98 -7.06
N GLU A 359 -2.21 -8.99 -7.95
CA GLU A 359 -3.09 -8.86 -9.12
C GLU A 359 -2.94 -10.02 -10.13
N ILE A 360 -1.75 -10.59 -10.27
CA ILE A 360 -1.48 -11.73 -11.15
C ILE A 360 -2.00 -13.06 -10.57
N THR A 361 -1.87 -13.25 -9.26
CA THR A 361 -2.14 -14.52 -8.58
C THR A 361 -3.58 -14.63 -8.07
N LYS A 362 -4.24 -13.52 -7.70
CA LYS A 362 -5.55 -13.55 -7.01
C LYS A 362 -6.64 -14.37 -7.71
N GLU A 363 -6.70 -14.35 -9.04
CA GLU A 363 -7.70 -15.13 -9.81
C GLU A 363 -7.29 -16.59 -10.04
N ARG A 364 -6.05 -16.96 -9.68
CA ARG A 364 -5.48 -18.29 -9.89
C ARG A 364 -5.47 -19.16 -8.64
N VAL A 365 -5.48 -18.54 -7.46
CA VAL A 365 -5.38 -19.25 -6.17
C VAL A 365 -6.38 -20.40 -6.06
N ASP A 366 -7.65 -20.18 -6.40
CA ASP A 366 -8.68 -21.22 -6.31
C ASP A 366 -8.41 -22.41 -7.25
N VAL A 367 -7.96 -22.13 -8.48
CA VAL A 367 -7.61 -23.17 -9.46
C VAL A 367 -6.39 -23.97 -8.99
N TRP A 368 -5.36 -23.27 -8.52
CA TRP A 368 -4.16 -23.87 -7.99
C TRP A 368 -4.44 -24.74 -6.77
N ARG A 369 -5.15 -24.21 -5.79
CA ARG A 369 -5.48 -24.91 -4.54
C ARG A 369 -6.35 -26.13 -4.79
N ALA A 370 -7.32 -26.06 -5.70
CA ALA A 370 -8.12 -27.21 -6.11
C ALA A 370 -7.24 -28.31 -6.72
N ALA A 371 -6.40 -27.97 -7.70
CA ALA A 371 -5.50 -28.93 -8.36
C ALA A 371 -4.51 -29.57 -7.38
N MET A 372 -3.87 -28.76 -6.53
CA MET A 372 -2.98 -29.23 -5.46
C MET A 372 -3.68 -30.24 -4.55
N THR A 373 -4.89 -29.90 -4.11
CA THR A 373 -5.66 -30.73 -3.18
C THR A 373 -6.09 -32.05 -3.82
N GLU A 374 -6.55 -32.02 -5.08
CA GLU A 374 -6.99 -33.21 -5.80
C GLU A 374 -5.85 -34.21 -6.01
N ASP A 375 -4.67 -33.75 -6.42
CA ASP A 375 -3.53 -34.64 -6.66
C ASP A 375 -2.96 -35.21 -5.36
N VAL A 376 -2.90 -34.42 -4.28
CA VAL A 376 -2.52 -34.92 -2.95
C VAL A 376 -3.53 -35.95 -2.44
N GLU A 377 -4.83 -35.72 -2.62
CA GLU A 377 -5.86 -36.68 -2.23
C GLU A 377 -5.72 -38.00 -3.00
N GLN A 378 -5.47 -37.94 -4.31
CA GLN A 378 -5.25 -39.13 -5.14
C GLN A 378 -4.03 -39.93 -4.68
N ASP A 379 -2.90 -39.28 -4.40
CA ASP A 379 -1.70 -39.93 -3.88
C ASP A 379 -1.94 -40.56 -2.49
N ALA A 380 -2.60 -39.84 -1.59
CA ALA A 380 -2.93 -40.33 -0.26
C ALA A 380 -3.84 -41.58 -0.32
N LEU A 381 -4.86 -41.57 -1.18
CA LEU A 381 -5.74 -42.72 -1.41
C LEU A 381 -4.97 -43.91 -2.01
N ALA A 382 -4.05 -43.66 -2.96
CA ALA A 382 -3.20 -44.69 -3.53
C ALA A 382 -2.26 -45.34 -2.50
N LYS A 383 -1.82 -44.56 -1.49
CA LYS A 383 -1.05 -45.02 -0.33
C LYS A 383 -1.92 -45.72 0.73
N GLY A 384 -3.24 -45.79 0.54
CA GLY A 384 -4.18 -46.47 1.44
C GLY A 384 -4.55 -45.66 2.68
N ILE A 385 -4.35 -44.34 2.67
CA ILE A 385 -4.80 -43.45 3.74
C ILE A 385 -6.32 -43.35 3.67
N ALA A 386 -7.00 -43.50 4.81
CA ALA A 386 -8.45 -43.40 4.88
C ALA A 386 -8.90 -41.97 4.50
N PRO A 387 -10.03 -41.79 3.77
CA PRO A 387 -10.47 -40.47 3.30
C PRO A 387 -10.57 -39.39 4.39
N ASP A 388 -11.06 -39.77 5.59
CA ASP A 388 -11.20 -38.91 6.76
C ASP A 388 -9.86 -38.58 7.47
N LYS A 389 -8.76 -39.19 7.01
CA LYS A 389 -7.40 -39.00 7.55
C LYS A 389 -6.45 -38.30 6.58
N ILE A 390 -6.89 -37.99 5.36
CA ILE A 390 -6.04 -37.38 4.33
C ILE A 390 -5.58 -35.99 4.80
N PHE A 391 -6.52 -35.14 5.21
CA PHE A 391 -6.26 -33.77 5.66
C PHE A 391 -6.41 -33.60 7.18
N ALA A 392 -6.40 -34.70 7.93
CA ALA A 392 -6.44 -34.67 9.39
C ALA A 392 -5.03 -34.56 9.99
N ILE A 393 -4.87 -33.75 11.03
CA ILE A 393 -3.66 -33.70 11.86
C ILE A 393 -3.88 -34.42 13.19
N GLU A 394 -2.82 -35.02 13.72
CA GLU A 394 -2.84 -35.73 15.01
C GLU A 394 -1.66 -35.25 15.88
N PRO A 395 -1.81 -34.10 16.58
CA PRO A 395 -0.72 -33.53 17.36
C PRO A 395 -0.26 -34.44 18.50
N GLU A 396 1.07 -34.55 18.68
CA GLU A 396 1.68 -35.36 19.72
C GLU A 396 1.16 -34.97 21.12
N GLY A 397 0.65 -35.95 21.88
CA GLY A 397 0.18 -35.74 23.26
C GLY A 397 -1.25 -35.24 23.40
N VAL A 398 -2.00 -35.08 22.30
CA VAL A 398 -3.46 -34.89 22.32
C VAL A 398 -4.12 -36.26 22.32
N ASN A 399 -4.98 -36.53 23.31
CA ASN A 399 -5.77 -37.77 23.41
C ASN A 399 -7.23 -37.46 23.73
N ASP A 400 -8.09 -38.48 23.71
CA ASP A 400 -9.54 -38.33 23.92
C ASP A 400 -9.99 -38.18 25.38
N THR A 401 -9.06 -38.19 26.34
CA THR A 401 -9.42 -38.30 27.78
C THR A 401 -8.85 -37.20 28.68
N GLY A 402 -7.80 -36.49 28.26
CA GLY A 402 -7.10 -35.49 29.06
C GLY A 402 -7.43 -34.06 28.67
N ASP A 403 -7.19 -33.12 29.57
CA ASP A 403 -7.17 -31.69 29.24
C ASP A 403 -5.89 -31.38 28.44
N PHE A 404 -5.99 -30.43 27.50
CA PHE A 404 -4.84 -29.97 26.74
C PHE A 404 -4.99 -28.49 26.38
N SER A 405 -3.89 -27.84 26.02
CA SER A 405 -3.89 -26.51 25.45
C SER A 405 -3.04 -26.41 24.20
N PHE A 406 -3.25 -25.36 23.43
CA PHE A 406 -2.44 -25.02 22.26
C PHE A 406 -2.41 -23.51 22.06
N ILE A 407 -1.44 -23.06 21.28
CA ILE A 407 -1.25 -21.64 20.97
C ILE A 407 -1.81 -21.38 19.58
N VAL A 408 -2.46 -20.23 19.39
CA VAL A 408 -2.81 -19.68 18.08
C VAL A 408 -2.20 -18.29 17.96
N ILE A 409 -1.52 -18.02 16.85
CA ILE A 409 -0.85 -16.74 16.59
C ILE A 409 -0.91 -16.45 15.07
N GLY A 410 -1.41 -15.29 14.65
CA GLY A 410 -1.47 -14.89 13.24
C GLY A 410 -0.39 -13.90 12.87
N ASP A 411 -0.11 -13.78 11.56
CA ASP A 411 0.63 -12.64 10.98
C ASP A 411 2.02 -12.49 11.60
N THR A 412 2.75 -13.61 11.68
CA THR A 412 4.01 -13.68 12.43
C THR A 412 5.25 -13.41 11.59
N GLY A 413 5.18 -13.14 10.28
CA GLY A 413 6.35 -13.29 9.39
C GLY A 413 7.30 -12.12 9.13
N GLU A 414 7.34 -11.06 9.96
CA GLU A 414 8.05 -9.80 9.61
C GLU A 414 9.58 -9.87 9.84
N GLY A 415 10.05 -10.69 10.78
CA GLY A 415 11.48 -10.85 11.11
C GLY A 415 12.10 -9.71 11.93
N ASP A 416 11.31 -8.72 12.32
CA ASP A 416 11.76 -7.52 13.00
C ASP A 416 11.52 -7.56 14.53
N PRO A 417 11.95 -6.55 15.31
CA PRO A 417 11.72 -6.50 16.75
C PRO A 417 10.27 -6.72 17.20
N SER A 418 9.27 -6.33 16.41
CA SER A 418 7.85 -6.46 16.75
C SER A 418 7.37 -7.92 16.75
N GLN A 419 7.97 -8.79 15.94
CA GLN A 419 7.78 -10.24 16.08
C GLN A 419 8.58 -10.81 17.26
N MET A 420 9.84 -10.41 17.39
CA MET A 420 10.76 -10.97 18.38
C MET A 420 10.33 -10.73 19.84
N VAL A 421 9.54 -9.69 20.10
CA VAL A 421 9.08 -9.35 21.47
C VAL A 421 8.14 -10.39 22.08
N LEU A 422 7.49 -11.24 21.27
CA LEU A 422 6.65 -12.34 21.78
C LEU A 422 7.43 -13.62 22.11
N ARG A 423 8.69 -13.72 21.66
CA ARG A 423 9.49 -14.95 21.75
C ARG A 423 9.58 -15.50 23.18
N ASP A 424 9.81 -14.64 24.16
CA ASP A 424 9.93 -15.06 25.57
C ASP A 424 8.63 -15.67 26.09
N GLN A 425 7.48 -15.14 25.68
CA GLN A 425 6.16 -15.66 26.08
C GLN A 425 5.83 -16.97 25.37
N ILE A 426 6.20 -17.10 24.09
CA ILE A 426 6.03 -18.34 23.32
C ILE A 426 6.88 -19.47 23.94
N ILE A 427 8.13 -19.19 24.33
CA ILE A 427 9.00 -20.16 25.02
C ILE A 427 8.45 -20.50 26.41
N ALA A 428 7.96 -19.51 27.16
CA ALA A 428 7.31 -19.76 28.45
C ALA A 428 6.09 -20.68 28.29
N ALA A 429 5.31 -20.48 27.22
CA ALA A 429 4.17 -21.33 26.90
C ALA A 429 4.62 -22.75 26.47
N ASN A 430 5.70 -22.88 25.69
CA ASN A 430 6.30 -24.17 25.33
C ASN A 430 6.63 -25.02 26.56
N ASN A 431 7.13 -24.42 27.63
CA ASN A 431 7.56 -25.14 28.84
C ASN A 431 6.41 -25.69 29.69
N ARG A 432 5.16 -25.38 29.36
CA ARG A 432 3.99 -25.93 30.07
C ARG A 432 3.59 -27.27 29.48
N GLU A 433 3.36 -28.25 30.34
CA GLU A 433 3.07 -29.64 29.91
C GLU A 433 1.73 -29.76 29.16
N ASP A 434 0.74 -28.95 29.50
CA ASP A 434 -0.59 -28.96 28.89
C ASP A 434 -0.61 -28.41 27.46
N VAL A 435 0.29 -27.47 27.12
CA VAL A 435 0.43 -26.98 25.73
C VAL A 435 0.93 -28.14 24.86
N LYS A 436 0.27 -28.46 23.74
CA LYS A 436 0.64 -29.61 22.89
C LYS A 436 1.15 -29.23 21.51
N PHE A 437 0.69 -28.10 20.95
CA PHE A 437 1.08 -27.63 19.63
C PHE A 437 0.82 -26.12 19.49
N LEU A 438 1.24 -25.55 18.37
CA LEU A 438 0.98 -24.18 17.97
C LEU A 438 0.41 -24.15 16.55
N ILE A 439 -0.52 -23.22 16.31
CA ILE A 439 -1.08 -22.94 14.99
C ILE A 439 -0.75 -21.50 14.60
N LEU A 440 -0.21 -21.33 13.39
CA LEU A 440 -0.12 -20.04 12.73
C LEU A 440 -1.41 -19.79 11.94
N SER A 441 -2.16 -18.73 12.27
CA SER A 441 -3.54 -18.53 11.79
C SER A 441 -3.72 -17.69 10.53
N SER A 442 -2.64 -17.39 9.80
CA SER A 442 -2.54 -16.77 8.46
C SER A 442 -1.18 -16.06 8.35
N ASP A 443 -0.83 -15.62 7.15
CA ASP A 443 0.31 -14.73 6.84
C ASP A 443 1.59 -15.13 7.58
N VAL A 444 2.09 -16.30 7.20
CA VAL A 444 3.22 -16.91 7.90
C VAL A 444 4.51 -16.16 7.60
N ILE A 445 4.70 -15.71 6.36
CA ILE A 445 5.92 -15.03 5.89
C ILE A 445 5.61 -13.76 5.12
N TYR A 446 6.20 -12.64 5.58
CA TYR A 446 6.23 -11.38 4.86
C TYR A 446 7.56 -11.20 4.10
N PRO A 447 7.56 -10.43 2.99
CA PRO A 447 6.42 -9.70 2.42
C PRO A 447 5.61 -10.48 1.39
N ASP A 448 6.11 -11.60 0.87
CA ASP A 448 5.51 -12.29 -0.28
C ASP A 448 5.64 -13.82 -0.24
N GLY A 449 5.77 -14.44 0.94
CA GLY A 449 5.71 -15.91 1.09
C GLY A 449 6.99 -16.68 0.77
N LYS A 450 8.05 -16.01 0.32
CA LYS A 450 9.23 -16.66 -0.27
C LYS A 450 10.03 -17.53 0.69
N MET A 451 10.52 -18.66 0.16
CA MET A 451 11.39 -19.61 0.87
C MET A 451 12.61 -18.97 1.56
N ARG A 452 13.24 -17.96 0.93
CA ARG A 452 14.44 -17.29 1.46
C ARG A 452 14.21 -16.56 2.79
N ASP A 453 12.96 -16.17 3.06
CA ASP A 453 12.60 -15.34 4.20
C ASP A 453 12.21 -16.21 5.43
N TYR A 454 12.04 -17.53 5.25
CA TYR A 454 11.70 -18.45 6.33
C TYR A 454 12.75 -18.57 7.43
N GLU A 455 14.06 -18.59 7.09
CA GLU A 455 15.10 -18.68 8.12
C GLU A 455 15.06 -17.49 9.09
N PRO A 456 15.15 -16.22 8.62
CA PRO A 456 15.11 -15.08 9.51
C PRO A 456 13.75 -14.83 10.17
N ASN A 457 12.63 -15.15 9.48
CA ASN A 457 11.31 -14.68 9.90
C ASN A 457 10.42 -15.79 10.50
N PHE A 458 10.76 -17.07 10.35
CA PHE A 458 10.03 -18.18 10.98
C PHE A 458 10.94 -19.03 11.87
N TYR A 459 12.04 -19.57 11.34
CA TYR A 459 12.88 -20.48 12.12
C TYR A 459 13.59 -19.79 13.28
N LEU A 460 14.14 -18.58 13.09
CA LEU A 460 14.78 -17.84 14.19
C LEU A 460 13.80 -17.42 15.30
N PRO A 461 12.62 -16.85 15.00
CA PRO A 461 11.67 -16.41 16.02
C PRO A 461 11.07 -17.57 16.81
N PHE A 462 10.76 -18.70 16.15
CA PHE A 462 10.23 -19.90 16.83
C PHE A 462 11.31 -20.81 17.42
N LYS A 463 12.59 -20.49 17.27
CA LYS A 463 13.71 -21.26 17.84
C LYS A 463 13.56 -21.43 19.36
N GLY A 464 13.36 -22.69 19.78
CA GLY A 464 13.15 -23.10 21.17
C GLY A 464 11.73 -23.57 21.47
N PHE A 465 10.81 -23.51 20.49
CA PHE A 465 9.51 -24.16 20.56
C PHE A 465 9.62 -25.59 20.01
N GLU A 466 9.49 -26.59 20.88
CA GLU A 466 9.86 -27.99 20.58
C GLU A 466 8.64 -28.90 20.26
N LYS A 467 7.46 -28.30 20.22
CA LYS A 467 6.17 -28.95 19.95
C LYS A 467 5.79 -28.77 18.48
N PRO A 468 4.85 -29.57 17.94
CA PRO A 468 4.41 -29.43 16.55
C PRO A 468 3.87 -28.03 16.23
N LEU A 469 4.22 -27.52 15.03
CA LEU A 469 3.68 -26.29 14.44
C LEU A 469 2.87 -26.65 13.19
N TYR A 470 1.66 -26.10 13.11
CA TYR A 470 0.79 -26.16 11.93
C TYR A 470 0.48 -24.74 11.47
N ALA A 471 0.08 -24.56 10.22
CA ALA A 471 -0.28 -23.26 9.69
C ALA A 471 -1.36 -23.35 8.62
N ILE A 472 -2.07 -22.26 8.43
CA ILE A 472 -2.80 -21.99 7.19
C ILE A 472 -2.14 -20.77 6.51
N PRO A 473 -2.12 -20.69 5.17
CA PRO A 473 -1.57 -19.52 4.49
C PRO A 473 -2.55 -18.34 4.61
N GLY A 474 -2.01 -17.12 4.57
CA GLY A 474 -2.77 -15.92 4.28
C GLY A 474 -2.49 -15.40 2.87
N ASN A 475 -2.96 -14.20 2.56
CA ASN A 475 -2.76 -13.60 1.23
C ASN A 475 -1.28 -13.39 0.91
N HIS A 476 -0.44 -13.07 1.90
CA HIS A 476 0.99 -12.85 1.67
C HIS A 476 1.73 -14.12 1.25
N ASP A 477 1.32 -15.28 1.76
CA ASP A 477 1.90 -16.57 1.39
C ASP A 477 1.55 -16.95 -0.06
N TRP A 478 0.41 -16.49 -0.59
CA TRP A 478 -0.01 -16.77 -1.97
C TRP A 478 0.66 -15.89 -3.05
N PHE A 479 1.42 -14.85 -2.67
CA PHE A 479 2.07 -13.96 -3.63
C PHE A 479 3.24 -14.62 -4.39
N ASP A 480 3.92 -15.60 -3.80
CA ASP A 480 4.89 -16.46 -4.48
C ASP A 480 4.29 -17.73 -5.10
N ALA A 481 2.95 -17.78 -5.22
CA ALA A 481 2.20 -18.98 -5.58
C ALA A 481 2.28 -20.11 -4.54
N ASN A 482 2.44 -19.74 -3.26
CA ASN A 482 2.42 -20.60 -2.07
C ASN A 482 3.62 -21.56 -1.99
N GLU A 483 4.72 -21.28 -2.69
CA GLU A 483 5.84 -22.21 -2.80
C GLU A 483 6.57 -22.40 -1.47
N GLY A 484 6.92 -21.30 -0.82
CA GLY A 484 7.57 -21.33 0.49
C GLY A 484 6.72 -22.02 1.56
N PHE A 485 5.41 -21.75 1.58
CA PHE A 485 4.49 -22.40 2.52
C PHE A 485 4.44 -23.91 2.31
N ASN A 486 4.28 -24.36 1.06
CA ASN A 486 4.21 -25.79 0.76
C ASN A 486 5.47 -26.52 1.20
N ALA A 487 6.65 -25.96 0.93
CA ALA A 487 7.92 -26.54 1.32
C ALA A 487 8.09 -26.68 2.85
N ASN A 488 7.59 -25.70 3.61
CA ASN A 488 7.80 -25.65 5.06
C ASN A 488 6.72 -26.39 5.86
N PHE A 489 5.46 -26.36 5.46
CA PHE A 489 4.37 -26.91 6.28
C PHE A 489 3.82 -28.23 5.79
N LEU A 490 3.91 -28.55 4.49
CA LEU A 490 3.42 -29.84 4.02
C LEU A 490 4.42 -30.97 4.29
N GLU A 491 3.92 -32.19 4.40
CA GLU A 491 4.72 -33.40 4.25
C GLU A 491 5.48 -33.33 2.91
N ARG A 492 6.75 -33.76 2.86
CA ARG A 492 7.62 -33.56 1.67
C ARG A 492 6.98 -34.05 0.36
N ASP A 493 6.35 -35.23 0.38
CA ASP A 493 5.68 -35.78 -0.80
C ASP A 493 4.48 -34.90 -1.22
N ALA A 494 3.65 -34.49 -0.25
CA ALA A 494 2.50 -33.62 -0.51
C ALA A 494 2.93 -32.23 -1.02
N ALA A 495 4.05 -31.69 -0.52
CA ALA A 495 4.63 -30.45 -1.01
C ALA A 495 5.00 -30.54 -2.49
N ILE A 496 5.77 -31.56 -2.88
CA ILE A 496 6.21 -31.75 -4.27
C ILE A 496 5.01 -31.97 -5.20
N ILE A 497 4.06 -32.82 -4.80
CA ILE A 497 2.84 -33.09 -5.59
C ILE A 497 2.04 -31.80 -5.77
N SER A 498 1.84 -31.03 -4.70
CA SER A 498 1.13 -29.75 -4.76
C SER A 498 1.80 -28.77 -5.73
N LEU A 499 3.12 -28.60 -5.62
CA LEU A 499 3.89 -27.70 -6.50
C LEU A 499 3.83 -28.12 -7.97
N GLN A 500 3.87 -29.42 -8.25
CA GLN A 500 3.73 -29.98 -9.60
C GLN A 500 2.33 -29.77 -10.16
N ALA A 501 1.29 -30.06 -9.37
CA ALA A 501 -0.10 -29.87 -9.76
C ALA A 501 -0.39 -28.39 -10.07
N ARG A 502 0.06 -27.48 -9.19
CA ARG A 502 -0.01 -26.03 -9.40
C ARG A 502 0.62 -25.61 -10.73
N LEU A 503 1.86 -26.03 -10.98
CA LEU A 503 2.59 -25.64 -12.19
C LEU A 503 1.92 -26.16 -13.47
N SER A 504 1.26 -27.32 -13.40
CA SER A 504 0.57 -27.92 -14.55
C SER A 504 -0.57 -27.04 -15.08
N GLU A 505 -1.16 -26.20 -14.23
CA GLU A 505 -2.20 -25.22 -14.59
C GLU A 505 -1.66 -24.00 -15.36
N ASP A 506 -0.36 -23.70 -15.26
CA ASP A 506 0.25 -22.49 -15.84
C ASP A 506 0.94 -22.69 -17.21
N PHE A 507 0.89 -23.89 -17.78
CA PHE A 507 1.50 -24.33 -19.04
C PHE A 507 3.06 -24.45 -19.03
N ALA A 508 3.54 -25.65 -19.37
CA ALA A 508 4.77 -26.28 -18.87
C ALA A 508 6.11 -25.98 -19.57
N ASP A 509 7.17 -25.89 -18.74
CA ASP A 509 8.44 -26.62 -18.94
C ASP A 509 8.81 -27.32 -17.62
N ILE A 510 8.35 -28.57 -17.44
CA ILE A 510 8.29 -29.30 -16.15
C ILE A 510 9.68 -29.70 -15.60
N VAL A 511 10.71 -29.79 -16.45
CA VAL A 511 11.99 -30.39 -16.06
C VAL A 511 12.80 -29.46 -15.15
N SER A 512 12.92 -28.17 -15.49
CA SER A 512 13.68 -27.21 -14.65
C SER A 512 12.94 -26.84 -13.37
N ALA A 513 11.61 -26.98 -13.33
CA ALA A 513 10.82 -26.65 -12.15
C ALA A 513 10.87 -27.75 -11.08
N ASN A 514 11.01 -29.02 -11.47
CA ASN A 514 11.14 -30.12 -10.50
C ASN A 514 12.42 -30.01 -9.66
N GLU A 515 13.55 -29.63 -10.27
CA GLU A 515 14.80 -29.40 -9.54
C GLU A 515 14.62 -28.30 -8.48
N HIS A 516 13.98 -27.18 -8.84
CA HIS A 516 13.67 -26.10 -7.89
C HIS A 516 12.75 -26.55 -6.74
N PHE A 517 11.70 -27.33 -7.03
CA PHE A 517 10.80 -27.85 -5.98
C PHE A 517 11.51 -28.78 -5.00
N GLU A 518 12.43 -29.61 -5.49
CA GLU A 518 13.30 -30.42 -4.62
C GLU A 518 14.26 -29.54 -3.81
N GLU A 519 14.87 -28.52 -4.43
CA GLU A 519 15.78 -27.59 -3.74
C GLU A 519 15.10 -26.86 -2.56
N ILE A 520 13.91 -26.27 -2.77
CA ILE A 520 13.21 -25.54 -1.71
C ILE A 520 12.69 -26.46 -0.60
N THR A 521 12.26 -27.68 -0.93
CA THR A 521 11.78 -28.67 0.06
C THR A 521 12.92 -29.27 0.87
N ASP A 522 14.08 -29.51 0.25
CA ASP A 522 15.29 -29.96 0.93
C ASP A 522 15.88 -28.86 1.81
N GLU A 523 15.84 -27.60 1.37
CA GLU A 523 16.24 -26.45 2.19
C GLU A 523 15.33 -26.29 3.41
N ALA A 524 14.01 -26.42 3.23
CA ALA A 524 13.07 -26.42 4.35
C ALA A 524 13.38 -27.54 5.34
N GLN A 525 13.66 -28.76 4.85
CA GLN A 525 14.07 -29.88 5.69
C GLN A 525 15.37 -29.59 6.46
N ARG A 526 16.38 -29.04 5.79
CA ARG A 526 17.65 -28.64 6.40
C ARG A 526 17.42 -27.65 7.55
N LEU A 527 16.58 -26.65 7.33
CA LEU A 527 16.25 -25.64 8.35
C LEU A 527 15.47 -26.25 9.52
N ARG A 528 14.47 -27.10 9.26
CA ARG A 528 13.76 -27.87 10.30
C ARG A 528 14.72 -28.63 11.20
N ASP A 529 15.64 -29.38 10.61
CA ASP A 529 16.62 -30.19 11.36
C ASP A 529 17.62 -29.34 12.13
N PHE A 530 18.10 -28.24 11.54
CA PHE A 530 19.08 -27.36 12.17
C PHE A 530 18.50 -26.60 13.37
N TYR A 531 17.26 -26.10 13.25
CA TYR A 531 16.60 -25.32 14.28
C TYR A 531 15.80 -26.16 15.27
N GLY A 532 15.54 -27.43 14.95
CA GLY A 532 14.76 -28.36 15.78
C GLY A 532 13.26 -28.04 15.81
N ILE A 533 12.74 -27.38 14.77
CA ILE A 533 11.32 -27.01 14.68
C ILE A 533 10.51 -28.14 14.04
N LYS A 534 9.35 -28.45 14.62
CA LYS A 534 8.48 -29.56 14.21
C LYS A 534 7.32 -29.11 13.31
N ASN A 535 7.62 -28.51 12.17
CA ASN A 535 6.68 -28.25 11.06
C ASN A 535 6.80 -29.32 9.96
N GLY A 536 6.03 -29.20 8.87
CA GLY A 536 6.09 -30.15 7.73
C GLY A 536 5.21 -31.40 7.90
N ARG A 537 4.03 -31.27 8.53
CA ARG A 537 3.21 -32.40 9.01
C ARG A 537 1.75 -32.40 8.52
N GLN A 538 1.34 -31.40 7.74
CA GLN A 538 0.02 -31.34 7.10
C GLN A 538 0.13 -31.76 5.64
N ARG A 539 -0.98 -32.08 4.97
CA ARG A 539 -0.98 -32.48 3.54
C ARG A 539 -1.61 -31.44 2.61
N ALA A 540 -2.26 -30.43 3.16
CA ALA A 540 -2.90 -29.34 2.43
C ALA A 540 -2.68 -28.02 3.20
N PRO A 541 -2.94 -26.86 2.55
CA PRO A 541 -2.95 -25.56 3.23
C PRO A 541 -4.10 -25.40 4.24
N PHE A 542 -4.95 -26.40 4.39
CA PHE A 542 -6.03 -26.51 5.36
C PHE A 542 -5.97 -27.88 6.04
N PHE A 543 -6.62 -28.02 7.21
CA PHE A 543 -6.64 -29.28 7.94
C PHE A 543 -7.74 -29.37 8.99
N GLU A 544 -8.02 -30.58 9.46
CA GLU A 544 -8.95 -30.84 10.56
C GLU A 544 -8.30 -31.62 11.70
N MET A 545 -8.80 -31.44 12.92
CA MET A 545 -8.46 -32.25 14.08
C MET A 545 -9.74 -32.55 14.86
N HIS A 546 -10.06 -33.82 15.02
CA HIS A 546 -11.21 -34.27 15.79
C HIS A 546 -10.75 -35.08 17.00
N THR A 547 -11.30 -34.73 18.15
CA THR A 547 -11.07 -35.42 19.42
C THR A 547 -12.40 -35.51 20.18
N ALA A 548 -12.46 -36.30 21.25
CA ALA A 548 -13.68 -36.38 22.06
C ALA A 548 -14.12 -35.00 22.57
N GLY A 549 -15.31 -34.55 22.16
CA GLY A 549 -15.95 -33.29 22.58
C GLY A 549 -15.37 -32.00 21.97
N PHE A 550 -14.31 -32.08 21.18
CA PHE A 550 -13.66 -30.90 20.60
C PHE A 550 -13.15 -31.18 19.18
N SER A 551 -13.53 -30.29 18.26
CA SER A 551 -13.13 -30.30 16.86
C SER A 551 -12.56 -28.95 16.47
N LEU A 552 -11.45 -28.99 15.73
CA LEU A 552 -10.78 -27.84 15.15
C LEU A 552 -10.72 -28.03 13.65
N VAL A 553 -11.10 -27.01 12.88
CA VAL A 553 -11.02 -27.02 11.41
C VAL A 553 -10.34 -25.73 10.97
N ALA A 554 -9.26 -25.83 10.21
CA ALA A 554 -8.51 -24.68 9.70
C ALA A 554 -8.71 -24.58 8.19
N VAL A 555 -9.08 -23.40 7.69
CA VAL A 555 -9.42 -23.17 6.28
C VAL A 555 -8.53 -22.09 5.66
N ASP A 556 -8.08 -22.35 4.45
CA ASP A 556 -7.39 -21.37 3.61
C ASP A 556 -8.45 -20.50 2.93
N THR A 557 -8.22 -19.20 2.84
CA THR A 557 -9.16 -18.27 2.19
C THR A 557 -8.54 -17.55 0.99
N GLY A 558 -7.31 -17.91 0.62
CA GLY A 558 -6.58 -17.35 -0.50
C GLY A 558 -6.39 -15.84 -0.37
N ILE A 559 -6.36 -15.15 -1.51
CA ILE A 559 -6.26 -13.68 -1.57
C ILE A 559 -7.64 -13.03 -1.59
N LEU A 560 -8.63 -13.71 -2.17
CA LEU A 560 -9.96 -13.16 -2.45
C LEU A 560 -11.01 -13.50 -1.38
N ARG A 561 -10.62 -14.12 -0.26
CA ARG A 561 -11.52 -14.52 0.84
C ARG A 561 -12.54 -15.59 0.43
N ARG A 562 -12.12 -16.54 -0.41
CA ARG A 562 -12.98 -17.58 -1.00
C ARG A 562 -12.44 -18.98 -0.75
N LEU A 563 -13.33 -19.96 -0.87
CA LEU A 563 -12.99 -21.38 -0.98
C LEU A 563 -13.27 -21.84 -2.40
N ASP A 564 -12.33 -22.56 -3.01
CA ASP A 564 -12.62 -23.33 -4.22
C ASP A 564 -13.62 -24.46 -3.90
N ASP A 565 -14.20 -25.06 -4.94
CA ASP A 565 -15.23 -26.09 -4.78
C ASP A 565 -14.76 -27.32 -4.00
N LYS A 566 -13.46 -27.67 -4.10
CA LYS A 566 -12.86 -28.82 -3.43
C LYS A 566 -12.70 -28.56 -1.94
N GLU A 567 -12.08 -27.45 -1.56
CA GLU A 567 -11.93 -27.07 -0.14
C GLU A 567 -13.30 -26.80 0.49
N LYS A 568 -14.23 -26.16 -0.22
CA LYS A 568 -15.59 -25.91 0.28
C LYS A 568 -16.35 -27.19 0.60
N ALA A 569 -16.28 -28.19 -0.29
CA ALA A 569 -16.88 -29.50 -0.06
C ALA A 569 -16.21 -30.23 1.10
N TRP A 570 -14.88 -30.16 1.20
CA TRP A 570 -14.15 -30.71 2.34
C TRP A 570 -14.54 -30.03 3.66
N PHE A 571 -14.65 -28.70 3.69
CA PHE A 571 -14.97 -27.91 4.87
C PHE A 571 -16.37 -28.25 5.42
N ASP A 572 -17.38 -28.31 4.55
CA ASP A 572 -18.74 -28.74 4.94
C ASP A 572 -18.73 -30.19 5.48
N ALA A 573 -17.93 -31.08 4.88
CA ALA A 573 -17.78 -32.45 5.35
C ALA A 573 -17.00 -32.58 6.67
N ALA A 574 -15.97 -31.75 6.90
CA ALA A 574 -15.19 -31.71 8.13
C ALA A 574 -16.03 -31.22 9.32
N LEU A 575 -16.82 -30.18 9.11
CA LEU A 575 -17.81 -29.73 10.10
C LEU A 575 -18.91 -30.77 10.33
N GLY A 576 -19.33 -31.48 9.28
CA GLY A 576 -20.23 -32.63 9.41
C GLY A 576 -19.65 -33.76 10.26
N ARG A 577 -18.36 -34.09 10.07
CA ARG A 577 -17.62 -35.07 10.90
C ARG A 577 -17.48 -34.62 12.35
N ALA A 578 -17.36 -33.31 12.59
CA ALA A 578 -17.30 -32.77 13.94
C ALA A 578 -18.59 -33.06 14.75
N GLY A 579 -19.74 -33.24 14.09
CA GLY A 579 -21.00 -33.61 14.75
C GLY A 579 -21.40 -32.61 15.85
N ASP A 580 -21.70 -33.10 17.04
CA ASP A 580 -22.08 -32.27 18.19
C ASP A 580 -20.90 -31.73 19.01
N ASN A 581 -19.66 -32.06 18.64
CA ASN A 581 -18.49 -31.53 19.33
C ASN A 581 -18.51 -29.99 19.35
N PHE A 582 -17.82 -29.43 20.33
CA PHE A 582 -17.40 -28.03 20.28
C PHE A 582 -16.59 -27.77 19.00
N LYS A 583 -16.94 -26.75 18.22
CA LYS A 583 -16.30 -26.46 16.93
C LYS A 583 -15.56 -25.13 16.98
N MET A 584 -14.25 -25.21 16.77
CA MET A 584 -13.41 -24.05 16.53
C MET A 584 -12.95 -24.04 15.07
N VAL A 585 -13.16 -22.92 14.39
CA VAL A 585 -12.68 -22.68 13.03
C VAL A 585 -11.54 -21.66 13.07
N ILE A 586 -10.40 -22.02 12.48
CA ILE A 586 -9.31 -21.08 12.16
C ILE A 586 -9.49 -20.68 10.70
N ILE A 587 -9.58 -19.39 10.40
CA ILE A 587 -9.86 -18.88 9.07
C ILE A 587 -8.83 -17.83 8.67
N GLY A 588 -8.34 -17.86 7.43
CA GLY A 588 -7.26 -16.95 7.01
C GLY A 588 -7.63 -15.47 7.17
N HIS A 589 -8.87 -15.09 6.83
CA HIS A 589 -9.41 -13.75 7.01
C HIS A 589 -10.53 -13.72 8.07
N PRO A 590 -10.57 -12.73 8.97
CA PRO A 590 -11.56 -12.66 10.03
C PRO A 590 -12.92 -12.20 9.48
N LEU A 591 -14.01 -12.81 9.97
CA LEU A 591 -15.39 -12.46 9.57
C LEU A 591 -15.82 -11.08 10.08
N TYR A 592 -15.20 -10.63 11.18
CA TYR A 592 -15.37 -9.34 11.81
C TYR A 592 -14.00 -8.75 12.10
N ALA A 593 -13.79 -7.50 11.70
CA ALA A 593 -12.57 -6.75 11.97
C ALA A 593 -12.85 -5.25 11.90
N ALA A 594 -12.12 -4.43 12.65
CA ALA A 594 -12.23 -2.98 12.67
C ALA A 594 -13.66 -2.46 12.96
N GLY A 595 -14.41 -3.19 13.78
CA GLY A 595 -15.80 -2.89 14.13
C GLY A 595 -16.83 -3.23 13.05
N LEU A 596 -16.42 -3.86 11.94
CA LEU A 596 -17.27 -4.13 10.78
C LEU A 596 -17.36 -5.63 10.48
N GLN A 597 -18.50 -6.06 9.95
CA GLN A 597 -18.66 -7.40 9.39
C GLN A 597 -18.05 -7.43 7.99
N GLN A 598 -16.92 -8.14 7.85
CA GLN A 598 -16.13 -8.20 6.62
C GLN A 598 -16.82 -8.99 5.50
N SER A 599 -17.70 -9.94 5.87
CA SER A 599 -18.48 -10.74 4.92
C SER A 599 -19.74 -10.05 4.38
N ALA A 600 -20.17 -8.91 4.94
CA ALA A 600 -21.51 -8.35 4.67
C ALA A 600 -21.74 -7.95 3.19
N THR A 601 -20.68 -7.53 2.50
CA THR A 601 -20.73 -7.09 1.10
C THR A 601 -20.06 -8.07 0.14
N ASP A 602 -19.56 -9.20 0.62
CA ASP A 602 -18.85 -10.20 -0.15
C ASP A 602 -19.65 -11.52 -0.16
N PRO A 603 -20.33 -11.87 -1.28
CA PRO A 603 -21.15 -13.07 -1.36
C PRO A 603 -20.37 -14.38 -1.13
N ASP A 604 -19.12 -14.44 -1.58
CA ASP A 604 -18.30 -15.65 -1.47
C ASP A 604 -17.81 -15.83 -0.04
N PHE A 605 -17.37 -14.75 0.60
CA PHE A 605 -16.98 -14.79 2.00
C PHE A 605 -18.19 -15.03 2.92
N ASN A 606 -19.35 -14.45 2.59
CA ASN A 606 -20.60 -14.72 3.30
C ASN A 606 -21.04 -16.18 3.16
N ALA A 607 -20.75 -16.85 2.05
CA ALA A 607 -21.06 -18.27 1.91
C ALA A 607 -20.30 -19.14 2.92
N ILE A 608 -19.05 -18.78 3.26
CA ILE A 608 -18.27 -19.44 4.32
C ILE A 608 -18.94 -19.22 5.68
N HIS A 609 -19.34 -17.98 5.96
CA HIS A 609 -20.05 -17.61 7.19
C HIS A 609 -21.36 -18.43 7.35
N GLU A 610 -22.14 -18.58 6.29
CA GLU A 610 -23.37 -19.37 6.29
C GLU A 610 -23.12 -20.87 6.51
N ILE A 611 -22.03 -21.44 5.98
CA ILE A 611 -21.62 -22.81 6.30
C ILE A 611 -21.37 -22.96 7.81
N MET A 612 -20.63 -22.03 8.40
CA MET A 612 -20.31 -22.03 9.84
C MET A 612 -21.56 -21.90 10.72
N ARG A 613 -22.50 -21.01 10.36
CA ARG A 613 -23.79 -20.88 11.05
C ARG A 613 -24.63 -22.16 10.96
N ARG A 614 -24.71 -22.79 9.78
CA ARG A 614 -25.46 -24.06 9.60
C ARG A 614 -24.92 -25.20 10.46
N HIS A 615 -23.59 -25.28 10.65
CA HIS A 615 -22.95 -26.29 11.49
C HIS A 615 -22.82 -25.89 12.97
N ASN A 616 -23.41 -24.75 13.36
CA ASN A 616 -23.40 -24.21 14.71
C ASN A 616 -21.99 -24.14 15.31
N VAL A 617 -21.08 -23.50 14.58
CA VAL A 617 -19.69 -23.24 15.00
C VAL A 617 -19.67 -22.34 16.24
N ASP A 618 -18.89 -22.72 17.25
CA ASP A 618 -18.79 -22.00 18.52
C ASP A 618 -17.80 -20.83 18.44
N ILE A 619 -16.66 -21.05 17.78
CA ILE A 619 -15.56 -20.08 17.68
C ILE A 619 -15.07 -19.96 16.25
N SER A 620 -14.92 -18.73 15.78
CA SER A 620 -14.17 -18.35 14.57
C SER A 620 -12.96 -17.53 14.99
N MET A 621 -11.78 -17.82 14.43
CA MET A 621 -10.56 -17.07 14.70
C MET A 621 -9.74 -16.88 13.44
N GLY A 622 -9.36 -15.64 13.10
CA GLY A 622 -8.51 -15.35 11.94
C GLY A 622 -7.44 -14.30 12.20
N GLY A 623 -6.46 -14.22 11.29
CA GLY A 623 -5.41 -13.19 11.28
C GLY A 623 -5.73 -12.04 10.32
N ASP A 624 -4.80 -11.64 9.43
CA ASP A 624 -4.88 -10.55 8.41
C ASP A 624 -4.94 -9.14 9.00
N THR A 625 -5.80 -8.94 10.00
CA THR A 625 -5.82 -7.69 10.76
C THR A 625 -4.81 -7.77 11.90
N HIS A 626 -3.77 -6.95 11.84
CA HIS A 626 -2.61 -7.03 12.72
C HIS A 626 -2.84 -6.42 14.13
N ASP A 627 -3.85 -6.88 14.84
CA ASP A 627 -4.12 -6.57 16.23
C ASP A 627 -4.90 -7.73 16.89
N PHE A 628 -5.41 -7.51 18.10
CA PHE A 628 -6.39 -8.41 18.70
C PHE A 628 -7.75 -7.73 18.74
N GLU A 629 -8.78 -8.45 18.31
CA GLU A 629 -10.18 -8.04 18.45
C GLU A 629 -11.06 -9.24 18.81
N PHE A 630 -12.20 -8.94 19.42
CA PHE A 630 -13.23 -9.90 19.80
C PHE A 630 -14.59 -9.35 19.44
N TYR A 631 -15.47 -10.23 18.93
CA TYR A 631 -16.86 -9.93 18.63
C TYR A 631 -17.74 -11.10 19.06
N ARG A 632 -18.95 -10.78 19.55
CA ARG A 632 -19.99 -11.79 19.80
C ARG A 632 -21.13 -11.60 18.83
N GLU A 633 -21.40 -12.65 18.07
CA GLU A 633 -22.52 -12.71 17.15
C GLU A 633 -23.64 -13.57 17.75
N TYR A 634 -24.88 -13.11 17.61
CA TYR A 634 -26.09 -13.89 17.85
C TYR A 634 -26.84 -14.09 16.53
N TYR A 635 -27.25 -15.32 16.26
CA TYR A 635 -27.93 -15.67 15.02
C TYR A 635 -28.96 -16.78 15.24
N THR A 636 -29.92 -16.88 14.33
CA THR A 636 -30.97 -17.91 14.39
C THR A 636 -30.87 -18.85 13.19
N VAL A 637 -30.74 -20.15 13.46
CA VAL A 637 -30.80 -21.22 12.45
C VAL A 637 -31.89 -22.19 12.86
N GLU A 638 -32.83 -22.44 11.95
CA GLU A 638 -33.98 -23.34 12.16
C GLU A 638 -34.81 -23.02 13.43
N GLY A 639 -34.87 -21.75 13.82
CA GLY A 639 -35.62 -21.29 15.00
C GLY A 639 -34.87 -21.44 16.33
N ASN A 640 -33.64 -21.96 16.32
CA ASN A 640 -32.77 -22.00 17.49
C ASN A 640 -31.88 -20.76 17.53
N GLU A 641 -31.85 -20.07 18.67
CA GLU A 641 -30.89 -19.00 18.94
C GLU A 641 -29.52 -19.62 19.24
N ASN A 642 -28.52 -19.22 18.46
CA ASN A 642 -27.14 -19.64 18.59
C ASN A 642 -26.24 -18.41 18.75
N GLN A 643 -25.02 -18.65 19.21
CA GLN A 643 -23.97 -17.64 19.26
C GLN A 643 -22.71 -18.19 18.59
N MET A 644 -21.92 -17.27 18.02
CA MET A 644 -20.57 -17.55 17.56
C MET A 644 -19.64 -16.45 18.10
N LEU A 645 -18.52 -16.87 18.67
CA LEU A 645 -17.49 -15.95 19.14
C LEU A 645 -16.44 -15.77 18.05
N HIS A 646 -16.19 -14.54 17.65
CA HIS A 646 -15.21 -14.22 16.61
C HIS A 646 -14.00 -13.55 17.25
N PHE A 647 -12.81 -14.00 16.86
CA PHE A 647 -11.54 -13.46 17.33
C PHE A 647 -10.67 -13.05 16.14
N VAL A 648 -10.14 -11.84 16.20
CA VAL A 648 -9.01 -11.41 15.37
C VAL A 648 -7.75 -11.66 16.20
N ASN A 649 -6.77 -12.34 15.62
CA ASN A 649 -5.55 -12.76 16.30
C ASN A 649 -4.29 -12.53 15.43
N GLY A 650 -4.29 -11.44 14.64
CA GLY A 650 -3.17 -11.07 13.78
C GLY A 650 -2.11 -10.19 14.45
N GLY A 651 -2.24 -9.92 15.74
CA GLY A 651 -1.22 -9.19 16.50
C GLY A 651 0.09 -9.97 16.73
N GLY A 652 0.45 -10.99 15.95
CA GLY A 652 1.52 -11.93 16.28
C GLY A 652 2.94 -11.52 15.89
N GLY A 653 3.12 -10.53 15.01
CA GLY A 653 4.46 -10.07 14.69
C GLY A 653 4.60 -9.07 13.55
N ALA A 654 3.61 -8.95 12.68
CA ALA A 654 3.55 -7.88 11.70
C ALA A 654 3.37 -6.50 12.37
N TYR A 655 3.52 -5.42 11.58
CA TYR A 655 3.24 -4.08 12.06
C TYR A 655 1.86 -4.02 12.69
N LEU A 656 1.67 -3.22 13.73
CA LEU A 656 0.35 -3.12 14.36
C LEU A 656 -0.61 -2.38 13.41
N SER A 657 -1.83 -2.89 13.19
CA SER A 657 -2.89 -2.23 12.41
C SER A 657 -3.48 -1.01 13.14
N ILE A 658 -2.66 0.01 13.41
CA ILE A 658 -3.01 1.13 14.30
C ILE A 658 -4.31 1.87 13.92
N GLY A 659 -4.71 1.81 12.65
CA GLY A 659 -5.90 2.52 12.18
C GLY A 659 -7.20 1.92 12.70
N THR A 660 -7.31 0.61 12.89
CA THR A 660 -8.54 -0.04 13.39
C THR A 660 -8.90 0.48 14.78
N THR A 661 -7.87 0.61 15.63
CA THR A 661 -7.95 1.15 16.99
C THR A 661 -8.26 2.65 17.04
N LEU A 662 -7.75 3.44 16.09
CA LEU A 662 -7.97 4.89 16.06
C LEU A 662 -9.31 5.25 15.41
N ALA A 663 -9.73 4.47 14.43
CA ALA A 663 -10.86 4.72 13.53
C ALA A 663 -12.09 3.87 13.82
N TYR A 664 -12.18 3.31 15.03
CA TYR A 664 -13.26 2.39 15.37
C TYR A 664 -14.63 3.04 15.11
N PRO A 665 -15.54 2.39 14.36
CA PRO A 665 -16.78 3.01 13.92
C PRO A 665 -17.74 3.26 15.09
N GLU A 666 -18.51 4.35 15.00
CA GLU A 666 -19.60 4.61 15.96
C GLU A 666 -20.73 3.58 15.82
N ASP A 667 -21.02 3.14 14.59
CA ASP A 667 -21.96 2.08 14.27
C ASP A 667 -21.19 0.78 14.05
N HIS A 668 -21.02 0.01 15.12
CA HIS A 668 -20.25 -1.22 15.15
C HIS A 668 -21.15 -2.45 14.90
N ALA A 669 -20.59 -3.47 14.25
CA ALA A 669 -21.35 -4.62 13.78
C ALA A 669 -21.96 -5.49 14.90
N THR A 670 -21.37 -5.50 16.10
CA THR A 670 -21.88 -6.25 17.26
C THR A 670 -21.90 -5.37 18.52
N GLU A 671 -22.83 -5.60 19.43
CA GLU A 671 -22.89 -4.87 20.71
C GLU A 671 -21.71 -5.19 21.62
N ASP A 672 -21.36 -6.47 21.69
CA ASP A 672 -20.25 -7.00 22.48
C ASP A 672 -18.99 -7.02 21.60
N TYR A 673 -18.02 -6.18 21.95
CA TYR A 673 -16.72 -6.14 21.28
C TYR A 673 -15.58 -5.83 22.25
N ALA A 674 -14.37 -6.26 21.91
CA ALA A 674 -13.16 -5.81 22.58
C ALA A 674 -11.98 -5.74 21.61
N PHE A 675 -11.00 -4.86 21.85
CA PHE A 675 -9.78 -4.83 21.06
C PHE A 675 -8.55 -4.41 21.89
N TYR A 676 -7.38 -4.80 21.40
CA TYR A 676 -6.07 -4.49 21.98
C TYR A 676 -5.08 -4.10 20.87
N PRO A 677 -4.36 -2.97 21.01
CA PRO A 677 -4.27 -2.11 22.19
C PRO A 677 -5.42 -1.12 22.34
N ARG A 678 -5.53 -0.51 23.53
CA ARG A 678 -6.46 0.59 23.75
C ARG A 678 -6.09 1.83 22.94
N THR A 679 -7.12 2.56 22.51
CA THR A 679 -6.95 3.80 21.72
C THR A 679 -6.10 4.85 22.44
N ASP A 680 -6.17 4.98 23.76
CA ASP A 680 -5.38 5.97 24.51
C ASP A 680 -3.90 5.59 24.68
N GLU A 681 -3.60 4.30 24.86
CA GLU A 681 -2.22 3.80 24.90
C GLU A 681 -1.54 3.97 23.55
N LEU A 682 -2.26 3.66 22.46
CA LEU A 682 -1.78 3.84 21.11
C LEU A 682 -1.53 5.32 20.78
N ASN A 683 -2.47 6.21 21.13
CA ASN A 683 -2.29 7.65 21.00
C ASN A 683 -1.07 8.16 21.78
N THR A 684 -0.83 7.61 22.97
CA THR A 684 0.35 7.94 23.78
C THR A 684 1.64 7.49 23.10
N LYS A 685 1.69 6.26 22.56
CA LYS A 685 2.82 5.77 21.76
C LYS A 685 3.07 6.68 20.56
N MET A 686 2.02 7.02 19.79
CA MET A 686 2.16 7.91 18.64
C MET A 686 2.65 9.30 19.03
N ALA A 687 2.09 9.91 20.07
CA ALA A 687 2.49 11.24 20.51
C ALA A 687 3.96 11.34 20.94
N THR A 688 4.47 10.26 21.55
CA THR A 688 5.83 10.16 22.08
C THR A 688 6.85 9.77 21.01
N GLN A 689 6.53 8.79 20.16
CA GLN A 689 7.46 8.22 19.18
C GLN A 689 7.46 8.96 17.84
N THR A 690 6.44 9.78 17.55
CA THR A 690 6.39 10.54 16.28
C THR A 690 7.51 11.58 16.19
N PRO A 691 8.46 11.44 15.24
CA PRO A 691 9.55 12.40 15.08
C PRO A 691 9.04 13.76 14.61
N LEU A 692 9.83 14.82 14.85
CA LEU A 692 9.44 16.21 14.57
C LEU A 692 8.98 16.44 13.13
N TRP A 693 9.60 15.78 12.15
CA TRP A 693 9.22 15.90 10.74
C TRP A 693 7.90 15.20 10.38
N LYS A 694 7.43 14.22 11.18
CA LYS A 694 6.11 13.57 11.03
C LYS A 694 5.01 14.24 11.88
N LYS A 695 5.35 15.16 12.79
CA LYS A 695 4.37 15.90 13.64
C LYS A 695 3.24 16.58 12.84
N PRO A 696 3.47 17.18 11.65
CA PRO A 696 2.36 17.76 10.87
C PRO A 696 1.29 16.73 10.49
N PHE A 697 1.67 15.48 10.17
CA PHE A 697 0.72 14.40 9.87
C PHE A 697 -0.05 13.98 11.13
N LEU A 698 0.62 13.88 12.28
CA LEU A 698 -0.04 13.58 13.55
C LEU A 698 -1.04 14.68 13.96
N ILE A 699 -0.68 15.96 13.79
CA ILE A 699 -1.60 17.09 14.05
C ILE A 699 -2.80 17.02 13.14
N TRP A 700 -2.57 16.72 11.85
CA TRP A 700 -3.63 16.58 10.87
C TRP A 700 -4.61 15.45 11.25
N LEU A 701 -4.10 14.29 11.68
CA LEU A 701 -4.94 13.18 12.19
C LEU A 701 -5.83 13.64 13.35
N ASN A 702 -5.22 14.27 14.36
CA ASN A 702 -5.93 14.68 15.57
C ASN A 702 -6.97 15.77 15.34
N TRP A 703 -6.80 16.63 14.33
CA TRP A 703 -7.69 17.77 14.08
C TRP A 703 -8.83 17.46 13.13
N PHE A 704 -8.59 16.61 12.12
CA PHE A 704 -9.59 16.35 11.09
C PHE A 704 -10.38 15.07 11.34
N ASN A 705 -10.07 14.31 12.40
CA ASN A 705 -10.64 13.00 12.71
C ASN A 705 -10.75 12.14 11.45
N GLY A 706 -9.72 12.22 10.62
CA GLY A 706 -9.75 11.76 9.25
C GLY A 706 -8.42 11.13 8.92
N TYR A 707 -8.47 10.09 8.09
CA TYR A 707 -7.34 9.28 7.68
C TYR A 707 -7.04 9.61 6.21
N PRO A 708 -5.81 10.02 5.86
CA PRO A 708 -5.50 10.37 4.48
C PRO A 708 -5.23 9.10 3.67
N VAL A 709 -5.43 7.93 4.27
CA VAL A 709 -5.08 6.62 3.77
C VAL A 709 -5.94 5.59 4.54
N THR A 710 -5.93 4.33 4.12
CA THR A 710 -6.67 3.27 4.85
C THR A 710 -6.16 3.13 6.29
N PRO A 711 -6.98 2.62 7.22
CA PRO A 711 -6.53 2.28 8.58
C PRO A 711 -5.19 1.52 8.62
N GLU A 712 -4.99 0.60 7.70
CA GLU A 712 -3.79 -0.24 7.56
C GLU A 712 -2.59 0.58 7.06
N THR A 713 -2.82 1.52 6.14
CA THR A 713 -1.75 2.40 5.63
C THR A 713 -1.21 3.35 6.71
N LEU A 714 -2.00 3.69 7.74
CA LEU A 714 -1.52 4.53 8.84
C LEU A 714 -0.39 3.84 9.60
N SER A 715 -0.42 2.52 9.69
CA SER A 715 0.64 1.72 10.30
C SER A 715 1.97 1.95 9.59
N GLY A 716 1.99 2.00 8.26
CA GLY A 716 3.17 2.38 7.50
C GLY A 716 3.68 3.80 7.78
N VAL A 717 2.86 4.68 8.36
CA VAL A 717 3.23 6.06 8.71
C VAL A 717 3.70 6.18 10.17
N PHE A 718 3.07 5.46 11.11
CA PHE A 718 3.29 5.63 12.57
C PHE A 718 3.66 4.36 13.33
N ASP A 719 3.85 3.22 12.66
CA ASP A 719 4.53 2.09 13.29
C ASP A 719 6.03 2.33 13.28
N PHE A 720 6.56 2.72 14.43
CA PHE A 720 7.96 3.07 14.60
C PHE A 720 8.85 1.85 14.86
N ASN A 721 8.27 0.64 14.96
CA ASN A 721 8.97 -0.55 15.44
C ASN A 721 9.85 -0.25 16.67
N GLN A 722 9.24 0.46 17.61
CA GLN A 722 9.81 0.84 18.89
C GLN A 722 8.80 0.62 20.00
N ALA A 723 9.33 0.29 21.18
CA ALA A 723 8.53 0.07 22.38
C ALA A 723 7.72 1.34 22.76
N PRO A 724 6.53 1.19 23.37
CA PRO A 724 5.89 -0.08 23.74
C PRO A 724 5.39 -0.88 22.52
N TYR A 725 5.47 -2.19 22.62
CA TYR A 725 4.94 -3.15 21.65
C TYR A 725 3.60 -3.68 22.15
N PHE A 726 2.71 -4.00 21.22
CA PHE A 726 1.33 -4.44 21.50
C PHE A 726 1.01 -5.74 20.77
N GLN A 727 2.03 -6.51 20.42
CA GLN A 727 1.85 -7.83 19.86
C GLN A 727 1.24 -8.78 20.91
N SER A 728 0.41 -9.70 20.43
CA SER A 728 -0.38 -10.62 21.24
C SER A 728 -0.59 -11.97 20.55
N PHE A 729 -0.97 -12.97 21.34
CA PHE A 729 -1.39 -14.28 20.86
C PHE A 729 -2.38 -14.91 21.84
N MET A 730 -3.07 -15.96 21.39
CA MET A 730 -4.08 -16.67 22.17
C MET A 730 -3.58 -18.06 22.57
N GLU A 731 -3.79 -18.43 23.84
CA GLU A 731 -3.74 -19.82 24.28
C GLU A 731 -5.16 -20.35 24.45
N VAL A 732 -5.46 -21.46 23.78
CA VAL A 732 -6.73 -22.17 23.89
C VAL A 732 -6.54 -23.38 24.79
N LYS A 733 -7.30 -23.46 25.89
CA LYS A 733 -7.35 -24.60 26.80
C LYS A 733 -8.65 -25.37 26.62
N VAL A 734 -8.55 -26.63 26.22
CA VAL A 734 -9.67 -27.57 26.16
C VAL A 734 -9.71 -28.34 27.48
N GLU A 735 -10.63 -27.96 28.35
CA GLU A 735 -10.75 -28.49 29.71
C GLU A 735 -11.98 -29.39 29.82
N ARG A 736 -11.83 -30.64 29.34
CA ARG A 736 -12.85 -31.68 29.42
C ARG A 736 -13.25 -31.96 30.86
N SER A 737 -12.28 -31.92 31.78
CA SER A 737 -12.51 -32.11 33.22
C SER A 737 -13.51 -31.11 33.83
N GLN A 738 -13.66 -29.94 33.19
CA GLN A 738 -14.52 -28.84 33.63
C GLN A 738 -15.61 -28.51 32.60
N ASN A 739 -15.78 -29.34 31.56
CA ASN A 739 -16.72 -29.16 30.46
C ASN A 739 -16.68 -27.75 29.85
N LYS A 740 -15.49 -27.22 29.56
CA LYS A 740 -15.31 -25.88 28.97
C LYS A 740 -14.05 -25.73 28.12
N VAL A 741 -14.07 -24.75 27.23
CA VAL A 741 -12.92 -24.19 26.52
C VAL A 741 -12.62 -22.82 27.11
N ARG A 742 -11.35 -22.57 27.45
CA ARG A 742 -10.87 -21.24 27.89
C ARG A 742 -9.89 -20.67 26.88
N LEU A 743 -10.09 -19.42 26.48
CA LEU A 743 -9.15 -18.68 25.65
C LEU A 743 -8.48 -17.61 26.50
N LEU A 744 -7.16 -17.64 26.57
CA LEU A 744 -6.33 -16.77 27.38
C LEU A 744 -5.50 -15.87 26.46
N LEU A 745 -5.62 -14.56 26.62
CA LEU A 745 -4.93 -13.59 25.78
C LEU A 745 -3.60 -13.18 26.42
N TYR A 746 -2.51 -13.34 25.66
CA TYR A 746 -1.15 -12.98 26.07
C TYR A 746 -0.65 -11.82 25.22
N GLY A 747 0.07 -10.88 25.85
CA GLY A 747 0.86 -9.86 25.17
C GLY A 747 2.33 -9.98 25.55
N VAL A 748 3.12 -8.98 25.16
CA VAL A 748 4.59 -8.93 25.35
C VAL A 748 5.03 -9.20 26.81
N ASN A 749 4.26 -8.73 27.79
CA ASN A 749 4.59 -8.83 29.22
C ASN A 749 3.85 -9.97 29.95
N GLY A 750 3.28 -10.92 29.23
CA GLY A 750 2.50 -12.04 29.78
C GLY A 750 1.00 -11.90 29.53
N GLN A 751 0.18 -12.59 30.33
CA GLN A 751 -1.27 -12.59 30.16
C GLN A 751 -1.85 -11.17 30.38
N LEU A 752 -2.65 -10.70 29.42
CA LEU A 752 -3.28 -9.38 29.47
C LEU A 752 -4.38 -9.32 30.52
N ARG A 753 -4.66 -8.12 31.02
CA ARG A 753 -5.74 -7.81 31.95
C ARG A 753 -6.84 -7.03 31.26
N TRP A 754 -8.05 -7.07 31.81
CA TRP A 754 -9.19 -6.37 31.21
C TRP A 754 -8.97 -4.86 31.06
N ARG A 755 -8.20 -4.23 31.95
CA ARG A 755 -7.80 -2.81 31.85
C ARG A 755 -6.96 -2.49 30.61
N ASP A 756 -6.29 -3.48 30.04
CA ASP A 756 -5.39 -3.33 28.89
C ASP A 756 -6.21 -3.31 27.58
N LEU A 757 -7.47 -3.75 27.60
CA LEU A 757 -8.37 -3.82 26.45
C LEU A 757 -9.35 -2.65 26.44
N GLN A 758 -9.73 -2.23 25.23
CA GLN A 758 -10.92 -1.42 25.04
C GLN A 758 -12.11 -2.35 24.85
N ILE A 759 -13.21 -2.12 25.58
CA ILE A 759 -14.38 -3.00 25.59
C ILE A 759 -15.68 -2.22 25.35
N GLY A 760 -16.62 -2.83 24.63
CA GLY A 760 -18.01 -2.42 24.51
C GLY A 760 -18.96 -3.56 24.88
N GLY A 761 -20.20 -3.25 25.23
CA GLY A 761 -21.19 -4.26 25.65
C GLY A 761 -20.82 -4.99 26.95
N GLN A 762 -21.15 -6.27 27.03
CA GLN A 762 -20.95 -7.16 28.18
C GLN A 762 -19.88 -8.23 27.93
N VAL A 763 -18.72 -7.82 27.37
CA VAL A 763 -17.60 -8.75 27.11
C VAL A 763 -16.89 -9.20 28.38
N LYS A 764 -16.60 -8.26 29.29
CA LYS A 764 -15.98 -8.57 30.58
C LYS A 764 -17.03 -9.19 31.51
N PRO A 765 -16.80 -10.39 32.07
CA PRO A 765 -17.72 -11.00 33.02
C PRO A 765 -17.97 -10.10 34.24
N ALA A 766 -19.23 -10.02 34.69
CA ALA A 766 -19.64 -9.09 35.76
C ALA A 766 -18.96 -9.37 37.11
N ASP A 767 -18.44 -10.57 37.32
CA ASP A 767 -17.68 -10.99 38.50
C ASP A 767 -16.18 -10.66 38.42
N GLN A 768 -15.70 -10.11 37.30
CA GLN A 768 -14.30 -9.76 37.09
C GLN A 768 -14.05 -8.25 37.14
N SER A 769 -12.91 -7.90 37.74
CA SER A 769 -12.38 -6.55 37.82
C SER A 769 -11.48 -6.23 36.63
N ASP A 770 -11.14 -4.95 36.46
CA ASP A 770 -10.20 -4.49 35.42
C ASP A 770 -8.79 -5.06 35.58
N ASP A 771 -8.40 -5.41 36.82
CA ASP A 771 -7.10 -6.03 37.10
C ASP A 771 -7.13 -7.55 36.92
N ASP A 772 -8.27 -8.20 36.66
CA ASP A 772 -8.28 -9.63 36.38
C ASP A 772 -7.75 -9.94 34.99
N PHE A 773 -7.13 -11.11 34.83
CA PHE A 773 -6.62 -11.56 33.54
C PHE A 773 -7.76 -11.85 32.55
N VAL A 774 -7.56 -11.44 31.30
CA VAL A 774 -8.48 -11.70 30.20
C VAL A 774 -8.60 -13.21 30.00
N LYS A 775 -9.84 -13.69 30.07
CA LYS A 775 -10.21 -15.07 29.77
C LYS A 775 -11.62 -15.12 29.19
N PHE A 776 -11.75 -15.74 28.03
CA PHE A 776 -13.03 -16.08 27.43
C PHE A 776 -13.35 -17.53 27.77
N VAL A 777 -14.59 -17.81 28.20
CA VAL A 777 -14.99 -19.14 28.65
C VAL A 777 -16.23 -19.56 27.87
N VAL A 778 -16.14 -20.70 27.19
CA VAL A 778 -17.25 -21.28 26.42
C VAL A 778 -17.48 -22.72 26.91
N PRO A 779 -18.73 -23.14 27.18
CA PRO A 779 -19.00 -24.53 27.55
C PRO A 779 -18.59 -25.50 26.44
N LEU A 780 -18.02 -26.65 26.81
CA LEU A 780 -17.93 -27.79 25.89
C LEU A 780 -19.33 -28.40 25.71
N ARG A 781 -19.59 -28.92 24.51
CA ARG A 781 -20.87 -29.56 24.15
C ARG A 781 -20.83 -31.07 24.37
#